data_AF-A0A8W8NWV5-F1
#
_entry.id   AF-A0A8W8NWV5-F1
#
_cell.length_a   1.000
_cell.length_b   1.000
_cell.length_c   1.000
_cell.angle_alpha   90.00
_cell.angle_beta   90.00
_cell.angle_gamma   90.00
#
_symmetry.space_group_name_H-M   'P 1'
#
loop_
_entity.id
_entity.type
_entity.pdbx_description
1 polymer ?
#
loop_
_entity_poly.entity_id
_entity_poly.type
_entity_poly.pdbx_seq_one_letter_code
_entity_poly.pdbx_strand_id
1 'polypeptide(L)'
;MGSKNMRYLDFLTTSVCLLVFLFGIVTSSSDVTRSKTIRQLISEINRLRGVDDLILKNNLESQFEQPDITAFIPSSEVFWRFKNVHSKYGYNLDDRESVTTLMLYHIGRGKIFADEIVDGQTVISKHPSNYNLRLNLFYDGSEKIITVNGAELLVRDIVGSNGVLYIIDRMLAPVSSGKTLHDYLLYPDIPGYEFQSIARASIIAPETKAATNSIDHQFTAFVPPDAILFPMPSKAQDILFFNTTLLNYTIHAHLVRDSILFIPARGELKDLQSMKGTIHLVREGEDVFVQSNRIRAKITFPNIPVANGVVHVIDHILYFIYKTVFVETNTTQSLSIFASHLHGIPGDLLSHIQSTAETFTFFAPNNDAFAKVPRTLQQQMAQDDRLRSEVLGAHIVKGVDVSFADLTDGKTLKTINNFTLTVRKFNNDIYIQNGNVLAKIEQADIGCTNGVIHIVSNVFRLDQFTVLDAIKGNNQLLRISEMLSHFQELEGILSGRTSLGGKVTVFMPSDLTMMSLRNETRKSIFVEHSDRALRALKGHIIEGESLSSTEIYSVVLKYTYGGQRVTIQNLDSGFTIEGSHIEANIVTSDIWCSNGVLHIIDNILHLPTRNIMDEMARHGDISSISNILRLEGMKELSLSLSNENNHFTLFIPVNSAFSSIPRARADTLFANSTLFQNVLKAHVTSTGSKYANDLYDGISMKAEEEFLHISRDSSDVFITNNNVKARIIRSDIPAINGIIHVVDTIMYFPFYVAADVMYNNPKLRAFYDLMKNLSEFSNLLQDEFSSITVFAPSSDFLSSLSPGDLQRISANPQALRTIFKGHVIPNGILDSKFVRTNMQHRFTFRSMYGIPFTFAKQSTVAGTSIDAGYSNLRYDLDINRDGFACSNGVVYVIDGFLDYSFKNIIDEMKAQDKLKASLQNIMGIFPPGVEEDFRDINNEFTVFMPASEAFLYLSQPEILYLHNLVNSTEKYELLERHTVNGTSLSIEKIRAICGNQNSTECVLSVNVIFEDDDTEDIVLEWNGVQSRIIQSNILANNGMIHIIDRILFKVEEETTTSSDSMSTRGVNAASTQFSAIVSYLLVLSTFCIVYLVKR
;
A
#
# COMPACT_ATOMS: atom_id res chain seq x y z
N MET A 1 20.16 -8.16 -8.47
CA MET A 1 20.76 -8.67 -9.73
C MET A 1 20.13 -10.02 -10.06
N GLY A 2 19.71 -10.23 -11.31
CA GLY A 2 18.95 -11.42 -11.77
C GLY A 2 17.45 -11.35 -11.42
N SER A 3 16.49 -11.94 -12.12
CA SER A 3 16.47 -12.82 -13.30
C SER A 3 15.00 -13.13 -13.64
N LYS A 4 14.60 -12.91 -14.90
CA LYS A 4 13.64 -13.70 -15.73
C LYS A 4 12.53 -14.60 -15.11
N ASN A 5 11.35 -14.49 -15.76
CA ASN A 5 10.16 -15.39 -15.79
C ASN A 5 9.27 -15.33 -14.52
N MET A 6 7.93 -15.20 -14.53
CA MET A 6 6.84 -15.49 -15.47
C MET A 6 5.64 -14.61 -15.06
N ARG A 7 5.15 -13.69 -15.90
CA ARG A 7 3.84 -13.78 -16.59
C ARG A 7 2.99 -15.00 -16.19
N TYR A 8 1.93 -14.79 -15.42
CA TYR A 8 0.54 -15.25 -15.65
C TYR A 8 -0.34 -14.74 -14.48
N LEU A 9 -1.57 -14.34 -14.81
CA LEU A 9 -2.63 -13.80 -13.92
C LEU A 9 -2.48 -12.33 -13.46
N ASP A 10 -2.95 -11.43 -14.32
CA ASP A 10 -4.07 -10.53 -13.99
C ASP A 10 -4.61 -9.94 -15.30
N PHE A 11 -5.46 -10.75 -15.93
CA PHE A 11 -6.18 -10.45 -17.15
C PHE A 11 -7.68 -10.64 -16.88
N LEU A 12 -8.20 -10.05 -15.80
CA LEU A 12 -9.61 -10.00 -15.42
C LEU A 12 -9.70 -8.98 -14.28
N THR A 13 -9.87 -7.68 -14.52
CA THR A 13 -11.18 -7.02 -14.32
C THR A 13 -11.11 -5.51 -14.65
N THR A 14 -10.49 -5.14 -15.78
CA THR A 14 -10.70 -3.84 -16.45
C THR A 14 -11.49 -4.02 -17.75
N SER A 15 -12.52 -4.87 -17.71
CA SER A 15 -13.36 -5.25 -18.85
C SER A 15 -14.86 -5.10 -18.56
N VAL A 16 -15.31 -4.04 -17.87
CA VAL A 16 -16.78 -3.82 -17.74
C VAL A 16 -17.26 -2.39 -18.06
N CYS A 17 -16.41 -1.38 -18.19
CA CYS A 17 -16.86 -0.06 -18.69
C CYS A 17 -16.28 0.39 -20.04
N LEU A 18 -15.45 -0.45 -20.69
CA LEU A 18 -15.08 -0.27 -22.11
C LEU A 18 -15.82 -1.24 -23.06
N LEU A 19 -16.64 -2.14 -22.52
CA LEU A 19 -17.20 -3.29 -23.25
C LEU A 19 -18.53 -3.00 -23.98
N VAL A 20 -18.98 -1.75 -24.00
CA VAL A 20 -20.05 -1.29 -24.90
C VAL A 20 -19.49 -0.48 -26.09
N PHE A 21 -18.19 -0.14 -26.09
CA PHE A 21 -17.58 0.70 -27.14
C PHE A 21 -16.76 -0.06 -28.20
N LEU A 22 -16.63 -1.39 -28.10
CA LEU A 22 -15.75 -2.20 -28.97
C LEU A 22 -16.39 -3.50 -29.51
N PHE A 23 -17.73 -3.56 -29.64
CA PHE A 23 -18.36 -4.57 -30.51
C PHE A 23 -18.86 -3.93 -31.79
N GLY A 24 -17.97 -3.93 -32.78
CA GLY A 24 -18.26 -3.53 -34.14
C GLY A 24 -16.97 -3.49 -34.97
N ILE A 25 -16.62 -4.64 -35.54
CA ILE A 25 -15.58 -4.85 -36.56
C ILE A 25 -14.18 -5.13 -35.98
N VAL A 26 -13.98 -6.38 -35.57
CA VAL A 26 -12.75 -7.11 -35.90
C VAL A 26 -13.16 -8.20 -36.87
N THR A 27 -12.90 -7.99 -38.16
CA THR A 27 -12.85 -9.07 -39.14
C THR A 27 -11.41 -9.20 -39.59
N SER A 28 -10.66 -10.08 -38.93
CA SER A 28 -9.63 -10.83 -39.63
C SER A 28 -10.32 -12.06 -40.23
N SER A 29 -10.57 -12.01 -41.53
CA SER A 29 -10.60 -13.20 -42.36
C SER A 29 -10.58 -12.77 -43.82
N SER A 30 -9.66 -13.39 -44.53
CA SER A 30 -9.66 -13.56 -45.97
C SER A 30 -11.05 -13.96 -46.48
N ASP A 31 -11.81 -13.00 -46.99
CA ASP A 31 -12.91 -13.27 -47.93
C ASP A 31 -12.99 -12.11 -48.93
N VAL A 32 -12.58 -12.40 -50.16
CA VAL A 32 -12.76 -11.51 -51.31
C VAL A 32 -14.20 -11.63 -51.78
N THR A 33 -14.78 -10.50 -52.19
CA THR A 33 -16.10 -10.24 -52.82
C THR A 33 -17.21 -9.81 -51.84
N ARG A 34 -17.63 -8.55 -51.72
CA ARG A 34 -17.51 -7.31 -52.52
C ARG A 34 -17.03 -6.18 -51.60
N SER A 35 -15.99 -5.44 -51.96
CA SER A 35 -15.64 -4.23 -51.21
C SER A 35 -16.76 -3.19 -51.40
N LYS A 36 -17.37 -2.80 -50.29
CA LYS A 36 -18.44 -1.80 -50.26
C LYS A 36 -17.89 -0.45 -50.69
N THR A 37 -18.66 0.36 -51.40
CA THR A 37 -18.23 1.73 -51.74
C THR A 37 -18.19 2.59 -50.46
N ILE A 38 -17.47 3.70 -50.47
CA ILE A 38 -17.49 4.65 -49.35
C ILE A 38 -18.91 5.08 -49.01
N ARG A 39 -19.75 5.34 -50.02
CA ARG A 39 -21.17 5.64 -49.82
C ARG A 39 -21.88 4.54 -49.00
N GLN A 40 -21.69 3.27 -49.36
CA GLN A 40 -22.29 2.14 -48.63
C GLN A 40 -21.75 2.02 -47.20
N LEU A 41 -20.46 2.28 -47.00
CA LEU A 41 -19.84 2.29 -45.67
C LEU A 41 -20.44 3.38 -44.78
N ILE A 42 -20.66 4.59 -45.31
CA ILE A 42 -21.30 5.70 -44.56
C ILE A 42 -22.72 5.31 -44.10
N SER A 43 -23.52 4.65 -44.95
CA SER A 43 -24.89 4.23 -44.57
C SER A 43 -24.95 3.13 -43.51
N GLU A 44 -23.93 2.28 -43.41
CA GLU A 44 -23.93 1.14 -42.47
C GLU A 44 -23.34 1.50 -41.11
N ILE A 45 -22.40 2.44 -41.06
CA ILE A 45 -21.76 2.85 -39.82
C ILE A 45 -22.73 3.72 -39.02
N ASN A 46 -23.31 3.16 -37.96
CA ASN A 46 -24.28 3.86 -37.09
C ASN A 46 -23.79 5.23 -36.58
N ARG A 47 -22.48 5.38 -36.33
CA ARG A 47 -21.88 6.64 -35.89
C ARG A 47 -21.88 7.73 -36.97
N LEU A 48 -22.20 7.43 -38.24
CA LEU A 48 -22.22 8.38 -39.36
C LEU A 48 -23.62 8.76 -39.85
N ARG A 49 -24.70 8.25 -39.23
CA ARG A 49 -26.10 8.50 -39.63
C ARG A 49 -26.44 9.97 -39.84
N GLY A 50 -25.96 10.87 -38.97
CA GLY A 50 -26.24 12.30 -39.11
C GLY A 50 -25.72 12.90 -40.43
N VAL A 51 -24.54 12.44 -40.88
CA VAL A 51 -23.97 12.87 -42.18
C VAL A 51 -24.60 12.09 -43.33
N ASP A 52 -24.98 10.83 -43.13
CA ASP A 52 -25.70 10.03 -44.11
C ASP A 52 -27.04 10.69 -44.52
N ASP A 53 -27.82 11.13 -43.54
CA ASP A 53 -29.08 11.87 -43.75
C ASP A 53 -28.84 13.15 -44.57
N LEU A 54 -27.74 13.85 -44.31
CA LEU A 54 -27.37 15.06 -45.03
C LEU A 54 -27.02 14.77 -46.50
N ILE A 55 -26.28 13.69 -46.76
CA ILE A 55 -25.92 13.24 -48.10
C ILE A 55 -27.19 12.87 -48.89
N LEU A 56 -28.10 12.10 -48.29
CA LEU A 56 -29.37 11.68 -48.89
C LEU A 56 -30.28 12.88 -49.20
N LYS A 57 -30.49 13.78 -48.23
CA LYS A 57 -31.37 14.95 -48.39
C LYS A 57 -30.93 15.87 -49.55
N ASN A 58 -29.63 15.90 -49.86
CA ASN A 58 -29.05 16.80 -50.86
C ASN A 58 -28.68 16.11 -52.20
N ASN A 59 -28.99 14.82 -52.34
CA ASN A 59 -28.61 13.96 -53.48
C ASN A 59 -27.11 13.99 -53.80
N LEU A 60 -26.25 13.79 -52.79
CA LEU A 60 -24.79 13.82 -52.91
C LEU A 60 -24.14 12.43 -53.03
N GLU A 61 -24.94 11.37 -53.17
CA GLU A 61 -24.48 9.98 -53.16
C GLU A 61 -23.43 9.71 -54.24
N SER A 62 -23.67 10.23 -55.44
CA SER A 62 -22.76 10.08 -56.59
C SER A 62 -21.34 10.60 -56.32
N GLN A 63 -21.17 11.55 -55.41
CA GLN A 63 -19.84 12.10 -55.09
C GLN A 63 -19.00 11.12 -54.26
N PHE A 64 -19.64 10.29 -53.43
CA PHE A 64 -19.02 9.28 -52.57
C PHE A 64 -18.84 7.91 -53.26
N GLU A 65 -19.33 7.76 -54.49
CA GLU A 65 -19.17 6.56 -55.32
C GLU A 65 -18.04 6.70 -56.36
N GLN A 66 -17.46 7.89 -56.52
CA GLN A 66 -16.36 8.13 -57.45
C GLN A 66 -15.10 7.32 -57.07
N PRO A 67 -14.28 6.89 -58.05
CA PRO A 67 -13.04 6.17 -57.79
C PRO A 67 -11.97 7.08 -57.19
N ASP A 68 -11.03 6.45 -56.49
CA ASP A 68 -9.81 7.02 -55.91
C ASP A 68 -10.07 8.28 -55.08
N ILE A 69 -10.87 8.12 -54.03
CA ILE A 69 -11.16 9.18 -53.07
C ILE A 69 -10.70 8.83 -51.66
N THR A 70 -10.42 9.88 -50.88
CA THR A 70 -10.25 9.78 -49.43
C THR A 70 -11.31 10.65 -48.78
N ALA A 71 -12.24 10.06 -48.03
CA ALA A 71 -13.34 10.76 -47.40
C ALA A 71 -13.06 10.97 -45.91
N PHE A 72 -13.02 12.22 -45.46
CA PHE A 72 -12.86 12.60 -44.06
C PHE A 72 -14.23 12.96 -43.49
N ILE A 73 -14.93 12.02 -42.86
CA ILE A 73 -16.32 12.20 -42.45
C ILE A 73 -16.43 12.43 -40.94
N PRO A 74 -17.06 13.52 -40.47
CA PRO A 74 -17.24 13.72 -39.04
C PRO A 74 -18.24 12.71 -38.46
N SER A 75 -18.07 12.36 -37.19
CA SER A 75 -19.09 11.56 -36.49
C SER A 75 -20.43 12.30 -36.37
N SER A 76 -21.52 11.57 -36.14
CA SER A 76 -22.86 12.16 -35.99
C SER A 76 -22.92 13.15 -34.83
N GLU A 77 -22.22 12.88 -33.73
CA GLU A 77 -22.14 13.80 -32.59
C GLU A 77 -21.51 15.14 -32.99
N VAL A 78 -20.39 15.08 -33.71
CA VAL A 78 -19.69 16.25 -34.25
C VAL A 78 -20.58 17.01 -35.22
N PHE A 79 -21.28 16.31 -36.10
CA PHE A 79 -22.24 16.91 -37.03
C PHE A 79 -23.37 17.64 -36.30
N TRP A 80 -23.96 17.03 -35.27
CA TRP A 80 -25.03 17.67 -34.49
C TRP A 80 -24.55 18.92 -33.74
N ARG A 81 -23.32 18.90 -33.21
CA ARG A 81 -22.69 20.09 -32.63
C ARG A 81 -22.53 21.18 -33.69
N PHE A 82 -22.02 20.83 -34.89
CA PHE A 82 -21.86 21.76 -36.00
C PHE A 82 -23.20 22.35 -36.48
N LYS A 83 -24.27 21.55 -36.50
CA LYS A 83 -25.62 22.01 -36.89
C LYS A 83 -26.13 23.16 -36.02
N ASN A 84 -25.69 23.28 -34.78
CA ASN A 84 -26.10 24.40 -33.91
C ASN A 84 -25.28 25.68 -34.15
N VAL A 85 -24.15 25.59 -34.87
CA VAL A 85 -23.19 26.69 -35.05
C VAL A 85 -22.81 26.96 -36.51
N HIS A 86 -23.47 26.32 -37.48
CA HIS A 86 -23.09 26.39 -38.90
C HIS A 86 -23.04 27.82 -39.46
N SER A 87 -23.93 28.70 -38.97
CA SER A 87 -24.01 30.11 -39.38
C SER A 87 -22.74 30.88 -39.00
N LYS A 88 -22.05 30.49 -37.92
CA LYS A 88 -20.76 31.08 -37.51
C LYS A 88 -19.66 30.84 -38.56
N TYR A 89 -19.77 29.76 -39.33
CA TYR A 89 -18.84 29.43 -40.40
C TYR A 89 -19.34 29.92 -41.77
N GLY A 90 -20.42 30.72 -41.82
CA GLY A 90 -20.99 31.22 -43.08
C GLY A 90 -21.75 30.17 -43.89
N TYR A 91 -22.04 28.98 -43.33
CA TYR A 91 -22.80 27.93 -44.01
C TYR A 91 -24.28 27.97 -43.61
N ASN A 92 -25.16 27.65 -44.56
CA ASN A 92 -26.58 27.37 -44.29
C ASN A 92 -26.89 25.91 -44.61
N LEU A 93 -27.19 25.09 -43.60
CA LEU A 93 -27.45 23.65 -43.81
C LEU A 93 -28.83 23.35 -44.43
N ASP A 94 -29.69 24.36 -44.56
CA ASP A 94 -30.94 24.26 -45.31
C ASP A 94 -30.77 24.62 -46.79
N ASP A 95 -29.63 25.22 -47.16
CA ASP A 95 -29.28 25.52 -48.55
C ASP A 95 -28.47 24.37 -49.18
N ARG A 96 -28.95 23.87 -50.32
CA ARG A 96 -28.35 22.72 -51.00
C ARG A 96 -26.95 23.03 -51.53
N GLU A 97 -26.73 24.23 -52.04
CA GLU A 97 -25.42 24.63 -52.58
C GLU A 97 -24.38 24.68 -51.47
N SER A 98 -24.71 25.33 -50.36
CA SER A 98 -23.90 25.38 -49.14
C SER A 98 -23.53 23.99 -48.59
N VAL A 99 -24.48 23.05 -48.55
CA VAL A 99 -24.20 21.68 -48.11
C VAL A 99 -23.31 20.93 -49.11
N THR A 100 -23.54 21.14 -50.41
CA THR A 100 -22.76 20.50 -51.47
C THR A 100 -21.30 20.91 -51.38
N THR A 101 -21.01 22.20 -51.30
CA THR A 101 -19.63 22.71 -51.20
C THR A 101 -18.96 22.23 -49.91
N LEU A 102 -19.66 22.27 -48.78
CA LEU A 102 -19.17 21.77 -47.50
C LEU A 102 -18.77 20.29 -47.59
N MET A 103 -19.65 19.43 -48.13
CA MET A 103 -19.37 17.99 -48.23
C MET A 103 -18.28 17.66 -49.24
N LEU A 104 -18.18 18.40 -50.34
CA LEU A 104 -17.10 18.22 -51.32
C LEU A 104 -15.72 18.57 -50.75
N TYR A 105 -15.66 19.47 -49.76
CA TYR A 105 -14.41 19.77 -49.05
C TYR A 105 -13.92 18.61 -48.19
N HIS A 106 -14.82 17.75 -47.72
CA HIS A 106 -14.47 16.56 -46.94
C HIS A 106 -13.94 15.40 -47.80
N ILE A 107 -13.92 15.56 -49.13
CA ILE A 107 -13.45 14.53 -50.06
C ILE A 107 -12.11 14.96 -50.66
N GLY A 108 -11.03 14.29 -50.30
CA GLY A 108 -9.72 14.38 -50.94
C GLY A 108 -9.64 13.55 -52.21
N ARG A 109 -8.86 14.04 -53.19
CA ARG A 109 -8.51 13.29 -54.40
C ARG A 109 -7.36 12.32 -54.12
N GLY A 110 -7.49 11.07 -54.59
CA GLY A 110 -6.52 10.00 -54.36
C GLY A 110 -6.87 9.12 -53.15
N LYS A 111 -6.24 7.94 -53.10
CA LYS A 111 -6.28 7.04 -51.93
C LYS A 111 -5.05 7.32 -51.09
N ILE A 112 -5.26 7.59 -49.80
CA ILE A 112 -4.19 7.88 -48.86
C ILE A 112 -4.45 7.02 -47.64
N PHE A 113 -3.47 6.19 -47.27
CA PHE A 113 -3.50 5.38 -46.07
C PHE A 113 -2.74 6.06 -44.93
N ALA A 114 -3.08 5.76 -43.68
CA ALA A 114 -2.59 6.51 -42.53
C ALA A 114 -1.08 6.33 -42.29
N ASP A 115 -0.51 5.21 -42.74
CA ASP A 115 0.92 4.90 -42.71
C ASP A 115 1.72 5.66 -43.77
N GLU A 116 1.09 6.05 -44.88
CA GLU A 116 1.69 6.87 -45.95
C GLU A 116 1.71 8.37 -45.61
N ILE A 117 1.01 8.79 -44.55
CA ILE A 117 0.89 10.20 -44.19
C ILE A 117 2.19 10.74 -43.58
N VAL A 118 2.74 11.76 -44.24
CA VAL A 118 3.91 12.55 -43.80
C VAL A 118 3.45 13.90 -43.26
N ASP A 119 4.14 14.44 -42.25
CA ASP A 119 3.79 15.73 -41.67
C ASP A 119 3.85 16.86 -42.71
N GLY A 120 2.76 17.62 -42.82
CA GLY A 120 2.61 18.72 -43.76
C GLY A 120 2.20 18.31 -45.18
N GLN A 121 1.90 17.02 -45.42
CA GLN A 121 1.37 16.55 -46.71
C GLN A 121 0.08 17.30 -47.07
N THR A 122 -0.14 17.55 -48.36
CA THR A 122 -1.36 18.22 -48.83
C THR A 122 -2.12 17.35 -49.83
N VAL A 123 -3.45 17.46 -49.78
CA VAL A 123 -4.39 16.73 -50.62
C VAL A 123 -5.40 17.70 -51.20
N ILE A 124 -5.59 17.69 -52.50
CA ILE A 124 -6.57 18.57 -53.15
C ILE A 124 -7.97 18.02 -52.86
N SER A 125 -8.82 18.83 -52.22
CA SER A 125 -10.23 18.50 -52.01
C SER A 125 -11.04 18.55 -53.31
N LYS A 126 -12.23 17.95 -53.31
CA LYS A 126 -13.20 18.07 -54.41
C LYS A 126 -14.03 19.35 -54.36
N HIS A 127 -13.77 20.24 -53.41
CA HIS A 127 -14.38 21.57 -53.38
C HIS A 127 -14.18 22.27 -54.73
N PRO A 128 -15.16 23.04 -55.27
CA PRO A 128 -15.02 23.74 -56.56
C PRO A 128 -13.75 24.59 -56.68
N SER A 129 -13.33 25.22 -55.59
CA SER A 129 -12.09 26.01 -55.51
C SER A 129 -10.80 25.20 -55.36
N ASN A 130 -10.83 23.86 -55.37
CA ASN A 130 -9.68 22.96 -55.21
C ASN A 130 -8.84 23.24 -53.95
N TYR A 131 -9.47 23.51 -52.80
CA TYR A 131 -8.74 23.78 -51.57
C TYR A 131 -7.88 22.60 -51.14
N ASN A 132 -6.69 22.90 -50.61
CA ASN A 132 -5.80 21.91 -50.04
C ASN A 132 -6.24 21.53 -48.62
N LEU A 133 -6.36 20.22 -48.38
CA LEU A 133 -6.44 19.61 -47.07
C LEU A 133 -5.02 19.26 -46.64
N ARG A 134 -4.55 19.85 -45.55
CA ARG A 134 -3.23 19.59 -44.99
C ARG A 134 -3.31 18.50 -43.94
N LEU A 135 -2.46 17.49 -44.07
CA LEU A 135 -2.32 16.40 -43.13
C LEU A 135 -1.12 16.67 -42.24
N ASN A 136 -1.30 16.61 -40.92
CA ASN A 136 -0.28 16.93 -39.94
C ASN A 136 -0.13 15.83 -38.90
N LEU A 137 1.10 15.67 -38.40
CA LEU A 137 1.46 14.70 -37.36
C LEU A 137 1.76 15.44 -36.05
N PHE A 138 0.99 15.09 -35.01
CA PHE A 138 1.19 15.54 -33.64
C PHE A 138 1.47 14.34 -32.73
N TYR A 139 1.93 14.64 -31.52
CA TYR A 139 2.21 13.63 -30.50
C TYR A 139 1.53 14.02 -29.19
N ASP A 140 1.02 13.02 -28.50
CA ASP A 140 0.51 13.10 -27.13
C ASP A 140 1.25 12.03 -26.32
N GLY A 141 2.34 12.43 -25.65
CA GLY A 141 3.34 11.51 -25.14
C GLY A 141 3.96 10.64 -26.24
N SER A 142 3.60 9.34 -26.27
CA SER A 142 4.05 8.40 -27.30
C SER A 142 3.01 8.10 -28.38
N GLU A 143 1.78 8.62 -28.24
CA GLU A 143 0.69 8.40 -29.18
C GLU A 143 0.83 9.32 -30.40
N LYS A 144 0.83 8.75 -31.62
CA LYS A 144 0.82 9.50 -32.88
C LYS A 144 -0.59 9.96 -33.22
N ILE A 145 -0.82 11.27 -33.17
CA ILE A 145 -2.05 11.92 -33.60
C ILE A 145 -1.89 12.36 -35.04
N ILE A 146 -2.80 11.95 -35.91
CA ILE A 146 -2.85 12.41 -37.30
C ILE A 146 -4.05 13.33 -37.42
N THR A 147 -3.87 14.48 -38.06
CA THR A 147 -4.95 15.45 -38.29
C THR A 147 -5.06 15.86 -39.74
N VAL A 148 -6.26 16.27 -40.15
CA VAL A 148 -6.55 16.95 -41.42
C VAL A 148 -7.07 18.35 -41.13
N ASN A 149 -6.32 19.40 -41.50
CA ASN A 149 -6.59 20.79 -41.14
C ASN A 149 -6.89 21.00 -39.63
N GLY A 150 -6.22 20.22 -38.77
CA GLY A 150 -6.40 20.24 -37.32
C GLY A 150 -7.57 19.41 -36.77
N ALA A 151 -8.33 18.71 -37.63
CA ALA A 151 -9.31 17.71 -37.20
C ALA A 151 -8.63 16.33 -37.05
N GLU A 152 -8.73 15.71 -35.88
CA GLU A 152 -8.12 14.40 -35.60
C GLU A 152 -8.83 13.26 -36.34
N LEU A 153 -8.02 12.33 -36.85
CA LEU A 153 -8.46 11.07 -37.46
C LEU A 153 -8.73 10.01 -36.37
N LEU A 154 -9.98 9.99 -35.88
CA LEU A 154 -10.46 9.09 -34.82
C LEU A 154 -10.50 7.62 -35.23
N VAL A 155 -10.97 7.33 -36.44
CA VAL A 155 -10.97 5.98 -37.02
C VAL A 155 -10.24 6.04 -38.34
N ARG A 156 -9.25 5.15 -38.50
CA ARG A 156 -8.28 5.15 -39.59
C ARG A 156 -8.52 3.98 -40.54
N ASP A 157 -8.25 4.22 -41.82
CA ASP A 157 -8.12 3.22 -42.88
C ASP A 157 -9.35 2.30 -43.07
N ILE A 158 -10.58 2.87 -43.04
CA ILE A 158 -11.76 2.11 -43.44
C ILE A 158 -11.75 1.97 -44.96
N VAL A 159 -11.31 0.81 -45.45
CA VAL A 159 -11.10 0.56 -46.89
C VAL A 159 -12.40 0.24 -47.60
N GLY A 160 -12.77 1.06 -48.60
CA GLY A 160 -13.86 0.82 -49.54
C GLY A 160 -13.36 0.38 -50.92
N SER A 161 -14.26 -0.09 -51.79
CA SER A 161 -13.92 -0.46 -53.19
C SER A 161 -13.35 0.71 -53.99
N ASN A 162 -13.81 1.92 -53.70
CA ASN A 162 -13.49 3.12 -54.46
C ASN A 162 -12.57 4.10 -53.69
N GLY A 163 -12.12 3.77 -52.47
CA GLY A 163 -11.29 4.71 -51.70
C GLY A 163 -11.08 4.34 -50.23
N VAL A 164 -10.63 5.33 -49.45
CA VAL A 164 -10.41 5.22 -48.00
C VAL A 164 -11.34 6.17 -47.25
N LEU A 165 -12.00 5.68 -46.20
CA LEU A 165 -12.86 6.46 -45.32
C LEU A 165 -12.18 6.65 -43.96
N TYR A 166 -12.21 7.89 -43.49
CA TYR A 166 -11.72 8.32 -42.19
C TYR A 166 -12.86 8.94 -41.39
N ILE A 167 -12.91 8.67 -40.08
CA ILE A 167 -13.82 9.37 -39.18
C ILE A 167 -13.05 10.45 -38.43
N ILE A 168 -13.54 11.68 -38.46
CA ILE A 168 -12.86 12.84 -37.87
C ILE A 168 -13.62 13.45 -36.67
N ASP A 169 -12.89 14.17 -35.81
CA ASP A 169 -13.40 14.80 -34.57
C ASP A 169 -14.06 16.17 -34.78
N ARG A 170 -14.02 16.73 -35.99
CA ARG A 170 -14.54 18.08 -36.30
C ARG A 170 -15.09 18.15 -37.72
N MET A 171 -16.07 19.02 -37.96
CA MET A 171 -16.49 19.39 -39.31
C MET A 171 -15.40 20.24 -39.99
N LEU A 172 -15.00 19.87 -41.21
CA LEU A 172 -14.12 20.68 -42.06
C LEU A 172 -14.96 21.74 -42.79
N ALA A 173 -14.85 23.00 -42.40
CA ALA A 173 -15.56 24.10 -43.07
C ALA A 173 -14.54 25.02 -43.74
N PRO A 174 -14.43 25.05 -45.08
CA PRO A 174 -13.57 26.01 -45.74
C PRO A 174 -14.23 27.39 -45.63
N VAL A 175 -13.69 28.22 -44.76
CA VAL A 175 -14.21 29.56 -44.47
C VAL A 175 -13.49 30.66 -45.25
N SER A 176 -12.58 30.34 -46.16
CA SER A 176 -12.00 31.35 -47.07
C SER A 176 -12.38 31.07 -48.52
N SER A 177 -12.51 32.14 -49.30
CA SER A 177 -12.81 32.15 -50.74
C SER A 177 -11.57 31.93 -51.63
N GLY A 178 -10.50 31.30 -51.12
CA GLY A 178 -9.23 31.16 -51.86
C GLY A 178 -8.42 32.45 -51.92
N LYS A 179 -8.75 33.40 -51.05
CA LYS A 179 -8.00 34.65 -50.84
C LYS A 179 -6.62 34.35 -50.24
N THR A 180 -5.64 35.18 -50.60
CA THR A 180 -4.37 35.25 -49.86
C THR A 180 -4.62 35.76 -48.45
N LEU A 181 -3.65 35.61 -47.54
CA LEU A 181 -3.73 36.16 -46.19
C LEU A 181 -4.06 37.65 -46.23
N HIS A 182 -3.40 38.43 -47.09
CA HIS A 182 -3.67 39.86 -47.22
C HIS A 182 -5.12 40.15 -47.62
N ASP A 183 -5.61 39.51 -48.68
CA ASP A 183 -6.96 39.73 -49.19
C ASP A 183 -8.04 39.27 -48.22
N TYR A 184 -7.77 38.19 -47.47
CA TYR A 184 -8.65 37.69 -46.43
C TYR A 184 -8.79 38.68 -45.27
N LEU A 185 -7.69 39.33 -44.85
CA LEU A 185 -7.74 40.34 -43.79
C LEU A 185 -8.50 41.60 -44.22
N LEU A 186 -8.48 41.97 -45.50
CA LEU A 186 -9.27 43.09 -46.02
C LEU A 186 -10.76 42.76 -46.10
N TYR A 187 -11.07 41.53 -46.52
CA TYR A 187 -12.44 41.09 -46.80
C TYR A 187 -12.67 39.70 -46.19
N PRO A 188 -12.79 39.59 -44.86
CA PRO A 188 -13.01 38.30 -44.21
C PRO A 188 -14.37 37.72 -44.59
N ASP A 189 -14.40 36.42 -44.86
CA ASP A 189 -15.63 35.71 -45.23
C ASP A 189 -16.41 35.20 -43.99
N ILE A 190 -15.83 35.34 -42.79
CA ILE A 190 -16.47 34.92 -41.53
C ILE A 190 -17.37 36.04 -41.00
N PRO A 191 -18.65 35.75 -40.71
CA PRO A 191 -19.57 36.73 -40.14
C PRO A 191 -19.11 37.26 -38.77
N GLY A 192 -19.17 38.58 -38.59
CA GLY A 192 -18.92 39.24 -37.29
C GLY A 192 -17.45 39.50 -36.95
N TYR A 193 -16.51 39.21 -37.86
CA TYR A 193 -15.10 39.55 -37.70
C TYR A 193 -14.65 40.54 -38.77
N GLU A 194 -13.99 41.61 -38.35
CA GLU A 194 -13.33 42.59 -39.22
C GLU A 194 -11.86 42.69 -38.83
N PHE A 195 -10.95 42.83 -39.81
CA PHE A 195 -9.50 42.93 -39.58
C PHE A 195 -8.88 44.12 -40.33
N GLN A 196 -9.70 45.11 -40.69
CA GLN A 196 -9.31 46.21 -41.57
C GLN A 196 -8.19 47.04 -40.96
N SER A 197 -8.14 47.18 -39.63
CA SER A 197 -7.10 47.99 -38.98
C SER A 197 -5.72 47.35 -39.19
N ILE A 198 -5.62 46.04 -39.04
CA ILE A 198 -4.36 45.29 -39.24
C ILE A 198 -4.03 45.17 -40.73
N ALA A 199 -5.04 44.93 -41.56
CA ALA A 199 -4.88 44.90 -43.01
C ALA A 199 -4.36 46.24 -43.55
N ARG A 200 -4.89 47.37 -43.07
CA ARG A 200 -4.40 48.71 -43.43
C ARG A 200 -3.05 49.02 -42.79
N ALA A 201 -2.79 48.56 -41.58
CA ALA A 201 -1.48 48.71 -40.95
C ALA A 201 -0.37 48.04 -41.77
N SER A 202 -0.67 46.94 -42.48
CA SER A 202 0.28 46.31 -43.42
C SER A 202 0.70 47.21 -44.59
N ILE A 203 -0.03 48.28 -44.91
CA ILE A 203 0.37 49.28 -45.91
C ILE A 203 1.67 49.98 -45.48
N ILE A 204 1.89 50.15 -44.17
CA ILE A 204 3.08 50.76 -43.59
C ILE A 204 4.28 49.78 -43.61
N ALA A 205 4.04 48.49 -43.86
CA ALA A 205 5.04 47.44 -44.05
C ALA A 205 4.94 46.86 -45.47
N PRO A 206 5.38 47.58 -46.51
CA PRO A 206 5.16 47.22 -47.92
C PRO A 206 5.71 45.84 -48.29
N GLU A 207 6.83 45.42 -47.70
CA GLU A 207 7.40 44.08 -47.88
C GLU A 207 6.49 43.00 -47.27
N THR A 208 5.97 43.22 -46.07
CA THR A 208 5.01 42.31 -45.41
C THR A 208 3.73 42.20 -46.22
N LYS A 209 3.21 43.32 -46.74
CA LYS A 209 2.04 43.34 -47.63
C LYS A 209 2.31 42.54 -48.90
N ALA A 210 3.44 42.77 -49.57
CA ALA A 210 3.80 42.02 -50.78
C ALA A 210 3.92 40.52 -50.51
N ALA A 211 4.58 40.13 -49.41
CA ALA A 211 4.75 38.73 -49.04
C ALA A 211 3.41 38.05 -48.70
N THR A 212 2.58 38.68 -47.88
CA THR A 212 1.27 38.14 -47.44
C THR A 212 0.21 38.12 -48.55
N ASN A 213 0.40 38.90 -49.63
CA ASN A 213 -0.44 38.88 -50.83
C ASN A 213 0.11 38.00 -51.97
N SER A 214 1.18 37.26 -51.72
CA SER A 214 1.77 36.31 -52.67
C SER A 214 1.58 34.88 -52.19
N ILE A 215 1.64 33.92 -53.11
CA ILE A 215 1.68 32.49 -52.78
C ILE A 215 3.12 31.95 -52.63
N ASP A 216 4.12 32.83 -52.72
CA ASP A 216 5.54 32.48 -52.65
C ASP A 216 5.96 32.06 -51.23
N HIS A 217 5.24 32.55 -50.22
CA HIS A 217 5.48 32.26 -48.81
C HIS A 217 4.22 31.73 -48.15
N GLN A 218 4.41 30.81 -47.21
CA GLN A 218 3.32 30.28 -46.39
C GLN A 218 3.27 31.00 -45.04
N PHE A 219 2.08 31.16 -44.45
CA PHE A 219 1.92 31.86 -43.18
C PHE A 219 1.04 31.14 -42.18
N THR A 220 1.42 31.24 -40.90
CA THR A 220 0.50 31.10 -39.78
C THR A 220 0.31 32.47 -39.17
N ALA A 221 -0.91 33.00 -39.23
CA ALA A 221 -1.24 34.33 -38.74
C ALA A 221 -2.14 34.24 -37.51
N PHE A 222 -1.72 34.87 -36.41
CA PHE A 222 -2.56 35.07 -35.24
C PHE A 222 -3.15 36.48 -35.34
N VAL A 223 -4.44 36.62 -35.55
CA VAL A 223 -5.00 37.91 -36.00
C VAL A 223 -6.05 38.38 -35.02
N PRO A 224 -5.82 39.52 -34.35
CA PRO A 224 -6.85 40.13 -33.52
C PRO A 224 -7.90 40.85 -34.37
N PRO A 225 -9.20 40.71 -34.08
CA PRO A 225 -10.23 41.45 -34.79
C PRO A 225 -10.29 42.92 -34.39
N ASP A 226 -10.82 43.77 -35.26
CA ASP A 226 -11.01 45.19 -35.00
C ASP A 226 -11.86 45.45 -33.74
N ALA A 227 -12.74 44.50 -33.39
CA ALA A 227 -13.51 44.47 -32.15
C ALA A 227 -12.65 44.67 -30.88
N ILE A 228 -11.40 44.21 -30.87
CA ILE A 228 -10.50 44.39 -29.72
C ILE A 228 -9.66 45.68 -29.77
N LEU A 229 -9.59 46.33 -30.95
CA LEU A 229 -8.93 47.62 -31.13
C LEU A 229 -9.84 48.78 -30.71
N PHE A 230 -11.15 48.68 -30.92
CA PHE A 230 -12.10 49.72 -30.48
C PHE A 230 -12.07 50.06 -28.98
N PRO A 231 -12.00 49.08 -28.04
CA PRO A 231 -11.88 49.39 -26.61
C PRO A 231 -10.48 49.86 -26.18
N MET A 232 -9.48 49.84 -27.06
CA MET A 232 -8.15 50.39 -26.75
C MET A 232 -8.25 51.91 -26.54
N PRO A 233 -7.64 52.48 -25.48
CA PRO A 233 -7.63 53.93 -25.28
C PRO A 233 -7.00 54.66 -26.48
N SER A 234 -7.55 55.81 -26.88
CA SER A 234 -7.07 56.59 -28.03
C SER A 234 -5.56 56.87 -27.96
N LYS A 235 -5.05 57.23 -26.78
CA LYS A 235 -3.61 57.44 -26.55
C LYS A 235 -2.76 56.21 -26.89
N ALA A 236 -3.26 55.00 -26.60
CA ALA A 236 -2.56 53.76 -26.93
C ALA A 236 -2.66 53.45 -28.43
N GLN A 237 -3.82 53.71 -29.05
CA GLN A 237 -3.97 53.61 -30.51
C GLN A 237 -3.00 54.56 -31.22
N ASP A 238 -2.89 55.80 -30.75
CA ASP A 238 -1.96 56.80 -31.30
C ASP A 238 -0.51 56.30 -31.20
N ILE A 239 -0.11 55.77 -30.04
CA ILE A 239 1.24 55.20 -29.86
C ILE A 239 1.49 54.05 -30.85
N LEU A 240 0.51 53.15 -31.03
CA LEU A 240 0.66 52.01 -31.93
C LEU A 240 0.70 52.44 -33.40
N PHE A 241 -0.27 53.22 -33.86
CA PHE A 241 -0.45 53.51 -35.28
C PHE A 241 0.44 54.65 -35.80
N PHE A 242 0.90 55.59 -34.96
CA PHE A 242 1.84 56.64 -35.39
C PHE A 242 3.31 56.24 -35.21
N ASN A 243 3.62 55.18 -34.46
CA ASN A 243 4.98 54.65 -34.37
C ASN A 243 5.18 53.51 -35.37
N THR A 244 5.74 53.84 -36.54
CA THR A 244 5.94 52.87 -37.64
C THR A 244 6.80 51.67 -37.24
N THR A 245 7.79 51.86 -36.35
CA THR A 245 8.66 50.76 -35.89
C THR A 245 7.91 49.82 -34.97
N LEU A 246 7.17 50.37 -34.00
CA LEU A 246 6.35 49.57 -33.09
C LEU A 246 5.25 48.82 -33.85
N LEU A 247 4.54 49.50 -34.74
CA LEU A 247 3.52 48.88 -35.58
C LEU A 247 4.07 47.73 -36.42
N ASN A 248 5.25 47.91 -37.02
CA ASN A 248 5.91 46.86 -37.79
C ASN A 248 6.28 45.65 -36.92
N TYR A 249 6.85 45.89 -35.74
CA TYR A 249 7.14 44.82 -34.78
C TYR A 249 5.87 44.10 -34.30
N THR A 250 4.80 44.84 -34.04
CA THR A 250 3.50 44.27 -33.68
C THR A 250 2.98 43.38 -34.80
N ILE A 251 2.95 43.84 -36.06
CA ILE A 251 2.50 43.02 -37.19
C ILE A 251 3.37 41.77 -37.35
N HIS A 252 4.70 41.92 -37.29
CA HIS A 252 5.64 40.80 -37.40
C HIS A 252 5.50 39.78 -36.26
N ALA A 253 5.11 40.20 -35.06
CA ALA A 253 4.88 39.28 -33.95
C ALA A 253 3.65 38.38 -34.16
N HIS A 254 2.69 38.81 -34.98
CA HIS A 254 1.48 38.06 -35.32
C HIS A 254 1.67 37.10 -36.50
N LEU A 255 2.78 37.19 -37.23
CA LEU A 255 3.02 36.44 -38.45
C LEU A 255 4.19 35.47 -38.27
N VAL A 256 3.93 34.20 -38.55
CA VAL A 256 4.96 33.16 -38.67
C VAL A 256 5.11 32.84 -40.15
N ARG A 257 6.33 33.01 -40.68
CA ARG A 257 6.64 32.80 -42.10
C ARG A 257 7.12 31.37 -42.35
N ASP A 258 6.77 30.84 -43.52
CA ASP A 258 7.17 29.53 -44.06
C ASP A 258 6.79 28.34 -43.16
N SER A 259 5.73 28.51 -42.36
CA SER A 259 5.16 27.45 -41.51
C SER A 259 3.65 27.58 -41.43
N ILE A 260 2.94 26.47 -41.59
CA ILE A 260 1.48 26.36 -41.47
C ILE A 260 1.15 25.43 -40.31
N LEU A 261 0.58 25.99 -39.25
CA LEU A 261 0.12 25.25 -38.08
C LEU A 261 -1.41 25.24 -38.02
N PHE A 262 -2.02 24.09 -38.30
CA PHE A 262 -3.39 23.81 -37.88
C PHE A 262 -3.38 23.23 -36.46
N ILE A 263 -4.17 23.81 -35.58
CA ILE A 263 -4.21 23.46 -34.15
C ILE A 263 -5.12 22.24 -33.96
N PRO A 264 -4.60 21.11 -33.44
CA PRO A 264 -5.39 19.91 -33.16
C PRO A 264 -6.28 20.10 -31.94
N ALA A 265 -7.25 19.21 -31.73
CA ALA A 265 -8.08 19.23 -30.51
C ALA A 265 -7.30 18.85 -29.24
N ARG A 266 -6.36 17.89 -29.37
CA ARG A 266 -5.44 17.45 -28.30
C ARG A 266 -4.01 17.29 -28.83
N GLY A 267 -3.07 17.02 -27.93
CA GLY A 267 -1.66 16.85 -28.26
C GLY A 267 -0.82 18.12 -28.04
N GLU A 268 0.49 17.90 -28.00
CA GLU A 268 1.49 18.92 -27.69
C GLU A 268 1.70 19.89 -28.86
N LEU A 269 1.81 21.18 -28.53
CA LEU A 269 2.11 22.25 -29.48
C LEU A 269 3.55 22.72 -29.28
N LYS A 270 4.26 22.92 -30.38
CA LYS A 270 5.63 23.44 -30.36
C LYS A 270 5.63 24.96 -30.49
N ASP A 271 6.62 25.58 -29.85
CA ASP A 271 6.88 27.00 -30.03
C ASP A 271 7.19 27.35 -31.48
N LEU A 272 6.72 28.51 -31.91
CA LEU A 272 6.92 29.03 -33.26
C LEU A 272 7.83 30.26 -33.22
N GLN A 273 8.62 30.45 -34.27
CA GLN A 273 9.36 31.69 -34.48
C GLN A 273 8.53 32.61 -35.36
N SER A 274 7.98 33.68 -34.77
CA SER A 274 7.34 34.72 -35.56
C SER A 274 8.38 35.59 -36.24
N MET A 275 7.96 36.47 -37.14
CA MET A 275 8.84 37.46 -37.74
C MET A 275 9.37 38.45 -36.69
N LYS A 276 8.77 38.49 -35.48
CA LYS A 276 9.28 39.25 -34.33
C LYS A 276 9.09 38.50 -33.00
N GLY A 277 10.11 37.73 -32.64
CA GLY A 277 10.19 37.03 -31.36
C GLY A 277 9.70 35.59 -31.43
N THR A 278 9.66 34.95 -30.26
CA THR A 278 9.11 33.60 -30.13
C THR A 278 7.64 33.69 -29.74
N ILE A 279 6.85 32.80 -30.32
CA ILE A 279 5.46 32.53 -29.96
C ILE A 279 5.45 31.22 -29.17
N HIS A 280 5.01 31.29 -27.92
CA HIS A 280 4.75 30.11 -27.11
C HIS A 280 3.29 29.72 -27.24
N LEU A 281 3.03 28.45 -27.48
CA LEU A 281 1.67 27.91 -27.59
C LEU A 281 1.38 27.04 -26.36
N VAL A 282 0.37 27.45 -25.60
CA VAL A 282 -0.02 26.76 -24.36
C VAL A 282 -1.44 26.27 -24.50
N ARG A 283 -1.68 25.00 -24.21
CA ARG A 283 -3.01 24.40 -24.17
C ARG A 283 -3.44 24.25 -22.71
N GLU A 284 -4.62 24.76 -22.38
CA GLU A 284 -5.26 24.61 -21.07
C GLU A 284 -6.70 24.12 -21.29
N GLY A 285 -6.94 22.83 -21.00
CA GLY A 285 -8.20 22.18 -21.36
C GLY A 285 -8.42 22.14 -22.87
N GLU A 286 -9.59 22.59 -23.32
CA GLU A 286 -9.92 22.72 -24.75
C GLU A 286 -9.37 24.00 -25.39
N ASP A 287 -8.94 24.97 -24.57
CA ASP A 287 -8.50 26.28 -25.04
C ASP A 287 -7.00 26.28 -25.39
N VAL A 288 -6.66 27.02 -26.45
CA VAL A 288 -5.26 27.24 -26.85
C VAL A 288 -4.95 28.73 -26.78
N PHE A 289 -3.84 29.03 -26.15
CA PHE A 289 -3.33 30.38 -25.95
C PHE A 289 -2.03 30.57 -26.70
N VAL A 290 -1.89 31.75 -27.28
CA VAL A 290 -0.68 32.22 -27.93
C VAL A 290 -0.04 33.28 -27.05
N GLN A 291 1.23 33.10 -26.72
CA GLN A 291 1.98 34.00 -25.86
C GLN A 291 3.15 34.60 -26.60
N SER A 292 3.27 35.92 -26.57
CA SER A 292 4.43 36.63 -27.11
C SER A 292 4.67 37.93 -26.37
N ASN A 293 5.92 38.19 -25.99
CA ASN A 293 6.35 39.41 -25.29
C ASN A 293 5.46 39.76 -24.08
N ARG A 294 5.25 38.79 -23.17
CA ARG A 294 4.42 38.93 -21.95
C ARG A 294 2.93 39.22 -22.19
N ILE A 295 2.44 39.01 -23.40
CA ILE A 295 1.01 39.06 -23.73
C ILE A 295 0.52 37.66 -24.04
N ARG A 296 -0.56 37.27 -23.39
CA ARG A 296 -1.27 36.01 -23.62
C ARG A 296 -2.59 36.31 -24.31
N ALA A 297 -2.81 35.76 -25.50
CA ALA A 297 -4.06 35.86 -26.22
C ALA A 297 -4.69 34.47 -26.37
N LYS A 298 -5.99 34.35 -26.10
CA LYS A 298 -6.75 33.14 -26.38
C LYS A 298 -7.08 33.09 -27.86
N ILE A 299 -6.95 31.90 -28.45
CA ILE A 299 -7.41 31.65 -29.81
C ILE A 299 -8.92 31.40 -29.76
N THR A 300 -9.69 32.36 -30.25
CA THR A 300 -11.17 32.34 -30.22
C THR A 300 -11.77 31.65 -31.43
N PHE A 301 -11.02 31.62 -32.55
CA PHE A 301 -11.41 30.93 -33.77
C PHE A 301 -10.17 30.38 -34.49
N PRO A 302 -9.84 29.09 -34.29
CA PRO A 302 -8.67 28.49 -34.91
C PRO A 302 -8.95 28.00 -36.35
N ASN A 303 -7.87 27.69 -37.07
CA ASN A 303 -7.88 26.84 -38.27
C ASN A 303 -8.64 27.39 -39.48
N ILE A 304 -8.56 28.69 -39.76
CA ILE A 304 -9.14 29.29 -40.97
C ILE A 304 -8.13 29.11 -42.12
N PRO A 305 -8.36 28.21 -43.08
CA PRO A 305 -7.43 28.04 -44.19
C PRO A 305 -7.47 29.27 -45.11
N VAL A 306 -6.33 29.74 -45.60
CA VAL A 306 -6.20 30.76 -46.67
C VAL A 306 -5.26 30.22 -47.77
N ALA A 307 -5.23 30.85 -48.95
CA ALA A 307 -4.50 30.31 -50.11
C ALA A 307 -3.00 30.07 -49.85
N ASN A 308 -2.39 30.92 -49.01
CA ASN A 308 -0.98 30.89 -48.65
C ASN A 308 -0.78 30.64 -47.14
N GLY A 309 -1.69 29.96 -46.44
CA GLY A 309 -1.52 29.75 -45.00
C GLY A 309 -2.76 29.41 -44.18
N VAL A 310 -2.71 29.79 -42.91
CA VAL A 310 -3.80 29.64 -41.93
C VAL A 310 -3.91 30.87 -41.04
N VAL A 311 -5.15 31.25 -40.72
CA VAL A 311 -5.47 32.34 -39.79
C VAL A 311 -6.08 31.74 -38.51
N HIS A 312 -5.60 32.22 -37.37
CA HIS A 312 -6.15 31.97 -36.05
C HIS A 312 -6.60 33.29 -35.45
N VAL A 313 -7.89 33.45 -35.16
CA VAL A 313 -8.39 34.68 -34.55
C VAL A 313 -8.07 34.67 -33.06
N ILE A 314 -7.50 35.76 -32.57
CA ILE A 314 -7.09 35.91 -31.17
C ILE A 314 -7.81 37.07 -30.49
N ASP A 315 -7.87 37.08 -29.17
CA ASP A 315 -8.57 38.11 -28.39
C ASP A 315 -7.69 39.24 -27.84
N HIS A 316 -6.37 39.18 -28.03
CA HIS A 316 -5.42 40.22 -27.61
C HIS A 316 -4.37 40.50 -28.69
N ILE A 317 -3.84 41.72 -28.70
CA ILE A 317 -2.77 42.14 -29.62
C ILE A 317 -1.43 41.70 -29.05
N LEU A 318 -0.73 40.81 -29.76
CA LEU A 318 0.62 40.37 -29.41
C LEU A 318 1.63 41.52 -29.48
N TYR A 319 2.71 41.40 -28.69
CA TYR A 319 3.83 42.35 -28.65
C TYR A 319 3.56 43.74 -28.07
N PHE A 320 2.34 44.28 -28.17
CA PHE A 320 2.01 45.65 -27.72
C PHE A 320 1.28 45.70 -26.38
N ILE A 321 2.02 46.02 -25.32
CA ILE A 321 1.47 46.22 -23.96
C ILE A 321 1.00 47.67 -23.81
N TYR A 322 -0.28 47.87 -23.49
CA TYR A 322 -0.86 49.21 -23.36
C TYR A 322 -1.73 49.44 -22.12
N LYS A 323 -2.03 48.40 -21.36
CA LYS A 323 -2.81 48.48 -20.13
C LYS A 323 -1.87 48.59 -18.92
N THR A 324 -2.27 49.37 -17.92
CA THR A 324 -1.60 49.36 -16.61
C THR A 324 -2.00 48.11 -15.84
N VAL A 325 -1.24 47.78 -14.79
CA VAL A 325 -1.55 46.65 -13.89
C VAL A 325 -2.98 46.74 -13.34
N PHE A 326 -3.43 47.95 -12.98
CA PHE A 326 -4.80 48.19 -12.50
C PHE A 326 -5.86 47.93 -13.58
N VAL A 327 -5.65 48.44 -14.80
CA VAL A 327 -6.62 48.25 -15.90
C VAL A 327 -6.67 46.78 -16.33
N GLU A 328 -5.52 46.13 -16.45
CA GLU A 328 -5.45 44.72 -16.83
C GLU A 328 -6.18 43.84 -15.80
N THR A 329 -5.91 44.06 -14.51
CA THR A 329 -6.62 43.36 -13.41
C THR A 329 -8.15 43.50 -13.52
N ASN A 330 -8.64 44.70 -13.88
CA ASN A 330 -10.08 44.96 -14.03
C ASN A 330 -10.70 44.32 -15.27
N THR A 331 -9.92 44.09 -16.32
CA THR A 331 -10.41 43.49 -17.58
C THR A 331 -10.26 41.98 -17.62
N THR A 332 -9.41 41.41 -16.77
CA THR A 332 -9.18 39.96 -16.71
C THR A 332 -10.30 39.26 -15.94
N GLN A 333 -11.08 38.43 -16.64
CA GLN A 333 -12.26 37.76 -16.08
C GLN A 333 -11.95 36.91 -14.83
N SER A 334 -10.81 36.21 -14.81
CA SER A 334 -10.38 35.38 -13.68
C SER A 334 -9.97 36.19 -12.45
N LEU A 335 -9.79 37.52 -12.56
CA LEU A 335 -9.40 38.41 -11.46
C LEU A 335 -10.55 39.33 -11.00
N SER A 336 -11.77 39.12 -11.49
CA SER A 336 -12.91 40.00 -11.23
C SER A 336 -13.20 40.26 -9.74
N ILE A 337 -13.04 39.25 -8.86
CA ILE A 337 -13.24 39.41 -7.41
C ILE A 337 -12.10 40.25 -6.81
N PHE A 338 -10.85 39.98 -7.21
CA PHE A 338 -9.69 40.77 -6.79
C PHE A 338 -9.84 42.25 -7.19
N ALA A 339 -10.22 42.49 -8.45
CA ALA A 339 -10.51 43.81 -9.00
C ALA A 339 -11.58 44.55 -8.19
N SER A 340 -12.70 43.88 -7.88
CA SER A 340 -13.77 44.47 -7.05
C SER A 340 -13.26 44.88 -5.66
N HIS A 341 -12.39 44.09 -5.04
CA HIS A 341 -11.81 44.42 -3.74
C HIS A 341 -10.78 45.56 -3.84
N LEU A 342 -9.97 45.62 -4.91
CA LEU A 342 -9.04 46.73 -5.17
C LEU A 342 -9.77 48.07 -5.27
N HIS A 343 -10.92 48.11 -5.93
CA HIS A 343 -11.75 49.32 -6.02
C HIS A 343 -12.24 49.85 -4.67
N GLY A 344 -12.34 48.97 -3.68
CA GLY A 344 -12.79 49.30 -2.34
C GLY A 344 -11.69 49.76 -1.38
N ILE A 345 -10.42 49.77 -1.79
CA ILE A 345 -9.30 50.25 -0.97
C ILE A 345 -9.42 51.77 -0.73
N PRO A 346 -9.00 52.29 0.46
CA PRO A 346 -8.93 53.73 0.73
C PRO A 346 -8.16 54.52 -0.35
N GLY A 347 -8.62 55.76 -0.58
CA GLY A 347 -8.20 56.60 -1.72
C GLY A 347 -6.69 56.81 -1.88
N ASP A 348 -5.94 56.91 -0.79
CA ASP A 348 -4.49 57.12 -0.84
C ASP A 348 -3.78 55.94 -1.52
N LEU A 349 -4.02 54.71 -1.06
CA LEU A 349 -3.41 53.51 -1.64
C LEU A 349 -3.93 53.22 -3.05
N LEU A 350 -5.21 53.48 -3.31
CA LEU A 350 -5.79 53.34 -4.65
C LEU A 350 -5.13 54.31 -5.65
N SER A 351 -4.84 55.54 -5.23
CA SER A 351 -4.17 56.54 -6.09
C SER A 351 -2.75 56.13 -6.47
N HIS A 352 -2.02 55.47 -5.56
CA HIS A 352 -0.70 54.89 -5.86
C HIS A 352 -0.82 53.75 -6.89
N ILE A 353 -1.75 52.82 -6.69
CA ILE A 353 -1.94 51.66 -7.60
C ILE A 353 -2.37 52.11 -9.01
N GLN A 354 -3.17 53.18 -9.10
CA GLN A 354 -3.60 53.74 -10.38
C GLN A 354 -2.53 54.60 -11.07
N SER A 355 -1.44 54.93 -10.37
CA SER A 355 -0.36 55.75 -10.92
C SER A 355 0.37 55.04 -12.05
N THR A 356 0.65 55.79 -13.12
CA THR A 356 1.50 55.33 -14.23
C THR A 356 2.99 55.57 -13.99
N ALA A 357 3.35 56.29 -12.93
CA ALA A 357 4.74 56.62 -12.60
C ALA A 357 5.42 55.57 -11.69
N GLU A 358 4.64 54.73 -11.02
CA GLU A 358 5.13 53.69 -10.11
C GLU A 358 5.11 52.32 -10.81
N THR A 359 6.13 51.50 -10.55
CA THR A 359 6.20 50.12 -11.06
C THR A 359 5.68 49.12 -10.04
N PHE A 360 4.91 48.12 -10.45
CA PHE A 360 4.33 47.10 -9.57
C PHE A 360 4.55 45.67 -10.06
N THR A 361 4.60 44.73 -9.12
CA THR A 361 4.39 43.30 -9.38
C THR A 361 3.19 42.85 -8.55
N PHE A 362 2.16 42.35 -9.22
CA PHE A 362 0.97 41.81 -8.58
C PHE A 362 1.03 40.29 -8.56
N PHE A 363 0.87 39.69 -7.40
CA PHE A 363 0.54 38.28 -7.25
C PHE A 363 -0.96 38.19 -7.06
N ALA A 364 -1.73 38.29 -8.14
CA ALA A 364 -3.18 38.48 -8.09
C ALA A 364 -3.92 37.14 -7.89
N PRO A 365 -4.68 36.94 -6.80
CA PRO A 365 -5.45 35.73 -6.59
C PRO A 365 -6.62 35.65 -7.59
N ASN A 366 -6.80 34.49 -8.21
CA ASN A 366 -7.92 34.24 -9.11
C ASN A 366 -9.26 34.12 -8.35
N ASN A 367 -10.37 34.06 -9.09
CA ASN A 367 -11.70 33.93 -8.49
C ASN A 367 -11.84 32.64 -7.65
N ASP A 368 -11.18 31.54 -8.04
CA ASP A 368 -11.21 30.26 -7.32
C ASP A 368 -10.47 30.34 -5.98
N ALA A 369 -9.39 31.12 -5.90
CA ALA A 369 -8.67 31.43 -4.67
C ALA A 369 -9.58 32.16 -3.69
N PHE A 370 -10.41 33.09 -4.18
CA PHE A 370 -11.42 33.76 -3.34
C PHE A 370 -12.57 32.83 -2.94
N ALA A 371 -12.94 31.86 -3.77
CA ALA A 371 -13.95 30.87 -3.42
C ALA A 371 -13.53 30.00 -2.21
N LYS A 372 -12.22 29.82 -1.99
CA LYS A 372 -11.65 29.15 -0.80
C LYS A 372 -11.74 29.98 0.48
N VAL A 373 -11.91 31.30 0.37
CA VAL A 373 -11.97 32.21 1.53
C VAL A 373 -13.30 32.00 2.28
N PRO A 374 -13.30 31.74 3.60
CA PRO A 374 -14.54 31.63 4.37
C PRO A 374 -15.41 32.90 4.30
N ARG A 375 -16.74 32.76 4.22
CA ARG A 375 -17.68 33.89 4.11
C ARG A 375 -17.58 34.88 5.26
N THR A 376 -17.30 34.39 6.46
CA THR A 376 -17.07 35.22 7.65
C THR A 376 -15.95 36.22 7.38
N LEU A 377 -14.83 35.75 6.82
CA LEU A 377 -13.71 36.59 6.46
C LEU A 377 -14.03 37.48 5.25
N GLN A 378 -14.73 36.99 4.23
CA GLN A 378 -15.18 37.82 3.10
C GLN A 378 -16.06 38.99 3.56
N GLN A 379 -16.99 38.74 4.50
CA GLN A 379 -17.85 39.77 5.09
C GLN A 379 -17.04 40.76 5.93
N GLN A 380 -16.07 40.28 6.71
CA GLN A 380 -15.16 41.14 7.46
C GLN A 380 -14.33 42.02 6.52
N MET A 381 -13.77 41.46 5.44
CA MET A 381 -13.06 42.24 4.41
C MET A 381 -13.97 43.25 3.70
N ALA A 382 -15.27 42.99 3.60
CA ALA A 382 -16.22 43.95 3.03
C ALA A 382 -16.57 45.09 4.00
N GLN A 383 -16.46 44.88 5.31
CA GLN A 383 -16.83 45.84 6.36
C GLN A 383 -15.62 46.59 6.95
N ASP A 384 -14.44 45.98 6.95
CA ASP A 384 -13.21 46.51 7.52
C ASP A 384 -12.19 46.87 6.44
N ASP A 385 -12.07 48.18 6.19
CA ASP A 385 -11.13 48.76 5.24
C ASP A 385 -9.67 48.43 5.56
N ARG A 386 -9.33 48.28 6.85
CA ARG A 386 -7.96 47.98 7.27
C ARG A 386 -7.60 46.55 6.89
N LEU A 387 -8.45 45.60 7.26
CA LEU A 387 -8.27 44.19 6.91
C LEU A 387 -8.20 43.99 5.40
N ARG A 388 -9.11 44.62 4.65
CA ARG A 388 -9.10 44.59 3.19
C ARG A 388 -7.80 45.14 2.60
N SER A 389 -7.34 46.29 3.09
CA SER A 389 -6.08 46.89 2.64
C SER A 389 -4.87 46.04 3.01
N GLU A 390 -4.91 45.37 4.15
CA GLU A 390 -3.86 44.49 4.63
C GLU A 390 -3.71 43.25 3.74
N VAL A 391 -4.83 42.57 3.47
CA VAL A 391 -4.89 41.38 2.60
C VAL A 391 -4.50 41.73 1.17
N LEU A 392 -5.08 42.77 0.58
CA LEU A 392 -4.76 43.15 -0.81
C LEU A 392 -3.32 43.65 -0.93
N GLY A 393 -2.83 44.42 0.04
CA GLY A 393 -1.45 44.87 0.06
C GLY A 393 -0.44 43.73 0.17
N ALA A 394 -0.80 42.58 0.77
CA ALA A 394 0.06 41.39 0.76
C ALA A 394 0.29 40.80 -0.64
N HIS A 395 -0.55 41.13 -1.62
CA HIS A 395 -0.43 40.66 -3.00
C HIS A 395 0.32 41.65 -3.91
N ILE A 396 0.72 42.82 -3.39
CA ILE A 396 1.28 43.90 -4.18
C ILE A 396 2.71 44.17 -3.75
N VAL A 397 3.66 43.99 -4.67
CA VAL A 397 5.06 44.40 -4.54
C VAL A 397 5.26 45.72 -5.28
N LYS A 398 5.80 46.73 -4.60
CA LYS A 398 6.00 48.08 -5.15
C LYS A 398 7.46 48.30 -5.54
N GLY A 399 7.67 49.03 -6.65
CA GLY A 399 8.96 49.54 -7.11
C GLY A 399 9.80 48.56 -7.93
N VAL A 400 9.27 47.37 -8.25
CA VAL A 400 10.00 46.33 -8.98
C VAL A 400 9.05 45.60 -9.95
N ASP A 401 9.50 45.43 -11.19
CA ASP A 401 8.94 44.49 -12.17
C ASP A 401 9.70 43.16 -12.03
N VAL A 402 9.06 42.14 -11.45
CA VAL A 402 9.66 40.83 -11.20
C VAL A 402 9.07 39.84 -12.20
N SER A 403 9.86 39.46 -13.21
CA SER A 403 9.43 38.45 -14.17
C SER A 403 9.48 37.04 -13.60
N PHE A 404 8.85 36.09 -14.26
CA PHE A 404 8.88 34.68 -13.87
C PHE A 404 10.30 34.13 -13.83
N ALA A 405 11.15 34.56 -14.77
CA ALA A 405 12.57 34.20 -14.79
C ALA A 405 13.34 34.70 -13.56
N ASP A 406 12.88 35.79 -12.95
CA ASP A 406 13.49 36.35 -11.74
C ASP A 406 13.04 35.62 -10.46
N LEU A 407 12.05 34.73 -10.52
CA LEU A 407 11.49 34.00 -9.38
C LEU A 407 12.29 32.71 -9.08
N THR A 408 13.52 32.89 -8.58
CA THR A 408 14.35 31.77 -8.14
C THR A 408 13.94 31.25 -6.75
N ASP A 409 14.10 29.95 -6.51
CA ASP A 409 13.78 29.34 -5.20
C ASP A 409 14.50 30.05 -4.03
N GLY A 410 13.78 30.26 -2.94
CA GLY A 410 14.27 30.99 -1.76
C GLY A 410 14.32 32.51 -1.89
N LYS A 411 14.06 33.09 -3.07
CA LYS A 411 14.04 34.54 -3.25
C LYS A 411 12.95 35.16 -2.38
N THR A 412 13.27 36.28 -1.74
CA THR A 412 12.30 37.02 -0.92
C THR A 412 11.93 38.36 -1.57
N LEU A 413 10.65 38.72 -1.47
CA LEU A 413 10.11 39.98 -1.95
C LEU A 413 9.37 40.68 -0.81
N LYS A 414 9.40 42.01 -0.79
CA LYS A 414 8.65 42.82 0.18
C LYS A 414 7.43 43.44 -0.48
N THR A 415 6.29 43.22 0.15
CA THR A 415 5.01 43.81 -0.27
C THR A 415 4.91 45.26 0.17
N ILE A 416 3.92 46.00 -0.33
CA ILE A 416 3.66 47.39 0.06
C ILE A 416 3.36 47.56 1.56
N ASN A 417 2.89 46.49 2.22
CA ASN A 417 2.65 46.42 3.66
C ASN A 417 3.80 45.76 4.44
N ASN A 418 5.01 45.65 3.85
CA ASN A 418 6.21 45.03 4.42
C ASN A 418 6.14 43.52 4.75
N PHE A 419 5.07 42.83 4.37
CA PHE A 419 5.03 41.36 4.41
C PHE A 419 6.10 40.77 3.49
N THR A 420 6.72 39.68 3.94
CA THR A 420 7.68 38.92 3.14
C THR A 420 6.93 37.88 2.32
N LEU A 421 7.15 37.89 1.01
CA LEU A 421 6.81 36.78 0.12
C LEU A 421 8.09 35.98 -0.13
N THR A 422 8.03 34.66 0.00
CA THR A 422 9.16 33.76 -0.29
C THR A 422 8.81 32.89 -1.47
N VAL A 423 9.64 32.90 -2.50
CA VAL A 423 9.50 32.03 -3.66
C VAL A 423 9.92 30.62 -3.26
N ARG A 424 9.09 29.64 -3.59
CA ARG A 424 9.34 28.22 -3.37
C ARG A 424 9.17 27.46 -4.67
N LYS A 425 10.16 26.67 -5.07
CA LYS A 425 10.10 25.86 -6.29
C LYS A 425 9.90 24.38 -5.95
N PHE A 426 8.86 23.79 -6.51
CA PHE A 426 8.46 22.41 -6.28
C PHE A 426 8.11 21.77 -7.62
N ASN A 427 8.77 20.67 -8.00
CA ASN A 427 8.50 19.94 -9.26
C ASN A 427 8.40 20.84 -10.51
N ASN A 428 9.32 21.80 -10.62
CA ASN A 428 9.35 22.81 -11.69
C ASN A 428 8.24 23.87 -11.67
N ASP A 429 7.22 23.71 -10.81
CA ASP A 429 6.25 24.76 -10.50
C ASP A 429 6.81 25.76 -9.49
N ILE A 430 6.35 27.01 -9.60
CA ILE A 430 6.72 28.10 -8.70
C ILE A 430 5.54 28.46 -7.81
N TYR A 431 5.82 28.55 -6.51
CA TYR A 431 4.89 28.92 -5.47
C TYR A 431 5.38 30.17 -4.75
N ILE A 432 4.43 30.96 -4.28
CA ILE A 432 4.69 32.12 -3.43
C ILE A 432 4.15 31.81 -2.04
N GLN A 433 5.05 31.81 -1.07
CA GLN A 433 4.75 31.59 0.33
C GLN A 433 4.60 32.92 1.06
N ASN A 434 3.49 33.09 1.78
CA ASN A 434 3.26 34.17 2.72
C ASN A 434 2.72 33.63 4.05
N GLY A 435 3.55 33.63 5.10
CA GLY A 435 3.21 32.97 6.36
C GLY A 435 3.04 31.46 6.16
N ASN A 436 1.89 30.93 6.58
CA ASN A 436 1.54 29.53 6.35
C ASN A 436 0.92 29.29 4.96
N VAL A 437 0.49 30.34 4.26
CA VAL A 437 -0.17 30.20 2.96
C VAL A 437 0.86 29.96 1.86
N LEU A 438 0.64 28.93 1.06
CA LEU A 438 1.40 28.65 -0.16
C LEU A 438 0.46 28.78 -1.37
N ALA A 439 0.80 29.65 -2.32
CA ALA A 439 0.00 29.87 -3.52
C ALA A 439 0.79 29.49 -4.77
N LYS A 440 0.24 28.63 -5.63
CA LYS A 440 0.84 28.28 -6.92
C LYS A 440 0.70 29.46 -7.87
N ILE A 441 1.72 29.76 -8.67
CA ILE A 441 1.56 30.66 -9.82
C ILE A 441 0.90 29.85 -10.94
N GLU A 442 -0.36 30.16 -11.23
CA GLU A 442 -1.14 29.50 -12.28
C GLU A 442 -0.89 30.12 -13.65
N GLN A 443 -0.73 31.45 -13.67
CA GLN A 443 -0.35 32.18 -14.87
C GLN A 443 0.69 33.22 -14.51
N ALA A 444 1.80 33.23 -15.23
CA ALA A 444 2.90 34.15 -14.98
C ALA A 444 3.04 35.20 -16.09
N ASP A 445 3.80 36.25 -15.79
CA ASP A 445 4.33 37.21 -16.76
C ASP A 445 3.27 37.92 -17.63
N ILE A 446 2.14 38.32 -17.03
CA ILE A 446 1.18 39.19 -17.70
C ILE A 446 1.73 40.63 -17.69
N GLY A 447 2.25 41.07 -18.82
CA GLY A 447 2.93 42.34 -18.97
C GLY A 447 1.98 43.54 -18.95
N CYS A 448 2.35 44.58 -18.20
CA CYS A 448 1.62 45.83 -18.09
C CYS A 448 2.56 47.04 -18.29
N THR A 449 2.03 48.21 -18.63
CA THR A 449 2.84 49.41 -18.91
C THR A 449 3.60 49.93 -17.69
N ASN A 450 3.12 49.60 -16.48
CA ASN A 450 3.71 49.98 -15.21
C ASN A 450 3.99 48.76 -14.32
N GLY A 451 4.21 47.56 -14.88
CA GLY A 451 4.50 46.38 -14.09
C GLY A 451 4.16 45.03 -14.72
N VAL A 452 3.95 44.03 -13.87
CA VAL A 452 3.59 42.66 -14.25
C VAL A 452 2.58 42.06 -13.27
N ILE A 453 1.73 41.15 -13.77
CA ILE A 453 0.79 40.36 -12.97
C ILE A 453 1.15 38.88 -13.09
N HIS A 454 1.19 38.20 -11.95
CA HIS A 454 1.23 36.74 -11.80
C HIS A 454 -0.06 36.32 -11.10
N ILE A 455 -0.87 35.49 -11.74
CA ILE A 455 -2.10 34.95 -11.16
C ILE A 455 -1.75 33.80 -10.22
N VAL A 456 -2.29 33.83 -8.99
CA VAL A 456 -2.00 32.84 -7.94
C VAL A 456 -3.24 32.10 -7.45
N SER A 457 -3.04 30.85 -7.00
CA SER A 457 -4.12 29.92 -6.64
C SER A 457 -4.72 30.07 -5.25
N ASN A 458 -4.15 30.93 -4.39
CA ASN A 458 -4.57 31.16 -3.01
C ASN A 458 -4.42 32.64 -2.62
N VAL A 459 -5.31 33.13 -1.73
CA VAL A 459 -5.23 34.47 -1.17
C VAL A 459 -4.25 34.49 0.01
N PHE A 460 -3.22 35.33 -0.03
CA PHE A 460 -2.30 35.52 1.08
C PHE A 460 -3.02 36.05 2.33
N ARG A 461 -2.43 35.80 3.51
CA ARG A 461 -3.02 36.12 4.82
C ARG A 461 -4.36 35.41 5.12
N LEU A 462 -4.65 34.30 4.42
CA LEU A 462 -5.77 33.40 4.74
C LEU A 462 -5.59 32.61 6.05
N ASP A 463 -4.43 32.63 6.70
CA ASP A 463 -4.14 31.85 7.91
C ASP A 463 -4.57 32.52 9.22
N GLN A 464 -5.43 33.55 9.18
CA GLN A 464 -5.86 34.29 10.39
C GLN A 464 -7.02 33.63 11.13
N PHE A 465 -7.55 32.52 10.63
CA PHE A 465 -8.66 31.78 11.21
C PHE A 465 -8.28 30.31 11.43
N THR A 466 -8.95 29.64 12.38
CA THR A 466 -8.73 28.22 12.64
C THR A 466 -9.46 27.34 11.62
N VAL A 467 -9.11 26.06 11.53
CA VAL A 467 -9.86 25.09 10.71
C VAL A 467 -11.35 25.05 11.10
N LEU A 468 -11.67 25.18 12.40
CA LEU A 468 -13.06 25.26 12.84
C LEU A 468 -13.78 26.48 12.25
N ASP A 469 -13.15 27.64 12.25
CA ASP A 469 -13.70 28.87 11.67
C ASP A 469 -13.87 28.73 10.15
N ALA A 470 -12.92 28.07 9.49
CA ALA A 470 -12.98 27.77 8.06
C ALA A 470 -14.21 26.90 7.73
N ILE A 471 -14.44 25.84 8.50
CA ILE A 471 -15.59 24.95 8.32
C ILE A 471 -16.91 25.72 8.54
N LYS A 472 -17.00 26.51 9.62
CA LYS A 472 -18.19 27.31 9.95
C LYS A 472 -18.50 28.39 8.90
N GLY A 473 -17.46 28.93 8.26
CA GLY A 473 -17.59 30.00 7.27
C GLY A 473 -17.71 29.54 5.82
N ASN A 474 -17.54 28.24 5.51
CA ASN A 474 -17.55 27.75 4.14
C ASN A 474 -18.97 27.30 3.70
N ASN A 475 -19.41 27.76 2.51
CA ASN A 475 -20.75 27.46 1.98
C ASN A 475 -20.92 26.00 1.51
N GLN A 476 -19.83 25.28 1.30
CA GLN A 476 -19.82 23.88 0.95
C GLN A 476 -19.88 22.97 2.18
N LEU A 477 -19.85 23.50 3.41
CA LEU A 477 -19.72 22.73 4.65
C LEU A 477 -20.78 23.06 5.71
N LEU A 478 -21.89 23.72 5.34
CA LEU A 478 -22.86 24.21 6.33
C LEU A 478 -23.52 23.07 7.11
N ARG A 479 -23.80 21.93 6.46
CA ARG A 479 -24.44 20.77 7.10
C ARG A 479 -23.50 20.08 8.07
N ILE A 480 -22.25 19.85 7.67
CA ILE A 480 -21.26 19.21 8.54
C ILE A 480 -20.90 20.13 9.71
N SER A 481 -20.86 21.45 9.48
CA SER A 481 -20.66 22.47 10.52
C SER A 481 -21.74 22.42 11.61
N GLU A 482 -23.02 22.31 11.23
CA GLU A 482 -24.13 22.16 12.19
C GLU A 482 -23.98 20.86 13.02
N MET A 483 -23.48 19.80 12.41
CA MET A 483 -23.26 18.55 13.14
C MET A 483 -22.08 18.65 14.10
N LEU A 484 -20.98 19.29 13.68
CA LEU A 484 -19.79 19.46 14.52
C LEU A 484 -20.08 20.19 15.82
N SER A 485 -21.05 21.11 15.85
CA SER A 485 -21.44 21.82 17.09
C SER A 485 -22.03 20.90 18.16
N HIS A 486 -22.39 19.66 17.84
CA HIS A 486 -22.85 18.66 18.81
C HIS A 486 -21.69 17.87 19.46
N PHE A 487 -20.45 18.01 18.95
CA PHE A 487 -19.29 17.25 19.39
C PHE A 487 -18.18 18.17 19.93
N GLN A 488 -18.28 18.52 21.22
CA GLN A 488 -17.33 19.42 21.89
C GLN A 488 -15.86 18.99 21.77
N GLU A 489 -15.61 17.68 21.76
CA GLU A 489 -14.26 17.11 21.56
C GLU A 489 -13.66 17.54 20.20
N LEU A 490 -14.44 17.40 19.12
CA LEU A 490 -14.00 17.77 17.78
C LEU A 490 -13.81 19.28 17.65
N GLU A 491 -14.70 20.09 18.23
CA GLU A 491 -14.51 21.55 18.25
C GLU A 491 -13.20 21.95 18.96
N GLY A 492 -12.82 21.26 20.04
CA GLY A 492 -11.55 21.48 20.73
C GLY A 492 -10.34 21.25 19.83
N ILE A 493 -10.33 20.14 19.10
CA ILE A 493 -9.24 19.77 18.18
C ILE A 493 -9.16 20.75 17.00
N LEU A 494 -10.30 21.03 16.37
CA LEU A 494 -10.38 21.89 15.18
C LEU A 494 -10.10 23.37 15.47
N SER A 495 -10.26 23.80 16.72
CA SER A 495 -9.88 25.15 17.19
C SER A 495 -8.43 25.26 17.64
N GLY A 496 -7.63 24.18 17.54
CA GLY A 496 -6.20 24.18 17.85
C GLY A 496 -5.86 23.97 19.32
N ARG A 497 -6.83 23.57 20.17
CA ARG A 497 -6.60 23.19 21.57
C ARG A 497 -6.16 21.72 21.66
N THR A 498 -5.01 21.38 21.10
CA THR A 498 -4.50 20.00 21.07
C THR A 498 -3.26 19.80 21.97
N SER A 499 -3.00 18.55 22.36
CA SER A 499 -1.87 18.14 23.20
C SER A 499 -0.52 18.07 22.44
N LEU A 500 -0.53 18.12 21.11
CA LEU A 500 0.61 17.83 20.23
C LEU A 500 1.12 19.03 19.38
N GLY A 501 0.80 20.26 19.77
CA GLY A 501 1.35 21.45 19.09
C GLY A 501 0.50 22.01 17.94
N GLY A 502 -0.80 21.72 17.93
CA GLY A 502 -1.80 22.55 17.25
C GLY A 502 -2.04 22.30 15.76
N LYS A 503 -1.14 21.65 15.01
CA LYS A 503 -1.31 21.42 13.57
C LYS A 503 -2.23 20.26 13.25
N VAL A 504 -3.21 20.49 12.36
CA VAL A 504 -4.13 19.45 11.86
C VAL A 504 -4.26 19.48 10.34
N THR A 505 -4.53 18.32 9.75
CA THR A 505 -5.03 18.20 8.38
C THR A 505 -6.42 17.59 8.44
N VAL A 506 -7.40 18.24 7.80
CA VAL A 506 -8.80 17.86 7.92
C VAL A 506 -9.40 17.68 6.54
N PHE A 507 -10.03 16.52 6.30
CA PHE A 507 -10.74 16.22 5.06
C PHE A 507 -12.24 16.26 5.34
N MET A 508 -12.97 17.32 5.02
CA MET A 508 -14.41 17.39 5.35
C MET A 508 -15.30 17.06 4.15
N PRO A 509 -16.33 16.21 4.33
CA PRO A 509 -17.29 15.93 3.27
C PRO A 509 -18.11 17.18 2.93
N SER A 510 -18.28 17.42 1.64
CA SER A 510 -19.07 18.54 1.13
C SER A 510 -20.57 18.40 1.45
N ASP A 511 -21.30 19.51 1.43
CA ASP A 511 -22.75 19.52 1.57
C ASP A 511 -23.45 18.73 0.47
N LEU A 512 -22.89 18.70 -0.74
CA LEU A 512 -23.39 17.86 -1.84
C LEU A 512 -23.28 16.37 -1.48
N THR A 513 -22.14 15.98 -0.92
CA THR A 513 -21.91 14.64 -0.39
C THR A 513 -22.88 14.31 0.72
N MET A 514 -23.07 15.21 1.69
CA MET A 514 -24.02 15.03 2.80
C MET A 514 -25.47 14.91 2.32
N MET A 515 -25.83 15.53 1.19
CA MET A 515 -27.16 15.41 0.57
C MET A 515 -27.36 14.10 -0.19
N SER A 516 -26.28 13.40 -0.59
CA SER A 516 -26.38 12.10 -1.26
C SER A 516 -26.92 10.99 -0.33
N LEU A 517 -26.78 11.16 0.99
CA LEU A 517 -27.35 10.26 1.98
C LEU A 517 -28.88 10.43 2.03
N ARG A 518 -29.61 9.31 1.96
CA ARG A 518 -31.07 9.30 2.14
C ARG A 518 -31.44 9.95 3.47
N ASN A 519 -32.54 10.73 3.50
CA ASN A 519 -32.94 11.49 4.70
C ASN A 519 -33.12 10.62 5.95
N GLU A 520 -33.65 9.40 5.82
CA GLU A 520 -33.79 8.46 6.94
C GLU A 520 -32.43 7.98 7.46
N THR A 521 -31.51 7.62 6.54
CA THR A 521 -30.13 7.26 6.88
C THR A 521 -29.40 8.42 7.55
N ARG A 522 -29.59 9.65 7.06
CA ARG A 522 -28.99 10.86 7.65
C ARG A 522 -29.51 11.11 9.07
N LYS A 523 -30.81 10.98 9.31
CA LYS A 523 -31.39 11.11 10.68
C LYS A 523 -30.88 10.01 11.60
N SER A 524 -30.92 8.76 11.16
CA SER A 524 -30.46 7.62 11.96
C SER A 524 -28.98 7.75 12.34
N ILE A 525 -28.11 8.08 11.38
CA ILE A 525 -26.67 8.17 11.62
C ILE A 525 -26.29 9.39 12.47
N PHE A 526 -26.88 10.56 12.20
CA PHE A 526 -26.38 11.82 12.77
C PHE A 526 -27.20 12.35 13.93
N VAL A 527 -28.40 11.83 14.17
CA VAL A 527 -29.27 12.22 15.29
C VAL A 527 -29.43 11.06 16.27
N GLU A 528 -29.77 9.86 15.79
CA GLU A 528 -30.09 8.71 16.65
C GLU A 528 -28.83 7.95 17.12
N HIS A 529 -27.77 7.91 16.31
CA HIS A 529 -26.52 7.18 16.57
C HIS A 529 -25.28 8.10 16.49
N SER A 530 -25.24 9.15 17.30
CA SER A 530 -24.19 10.18 17.30
C SER A 530 -22.77 9.64 17.53
N ASP A 531 -22.62 8.47 18.14
CA ASP A 531 -21.33 7.80 18.35
C ASP A 531 -20.71 7.27 17.04
N ARG A 532 -21.53 6.85 16.08
CA ARG A 532 -21.07 6.42 14.74
C ARG A 532 -20.56 7.61 13.94
N ALA A 533 -21.33 8.69 13.96
CA ALA A 533 -20.96 9.96 13.33
C ALA A 533 -19.66 10.52 13.91
N LEU A 534 -19.52 10.53 15.24
CA LEU A 534 -18.31 10.97 15.93
C LEU A 534 -17.09 10.14 15.46
N ARG A 535 -17.20 8.81 15.43
CA ARG A 535 -16.11 7.92 14.97
C ARG A 535 -15.73 8.17 13.53
N ALA A 536 -16.70 8.33 12.63
CA ALA A 536 -16.44 8.65 11.23
C ALA A 536 -15.72 9.99 11.10
N LEU A 537 -16.18 11.04 11.80
CA LEU A 537 -15.56 12.37 11.79
C LEU A 537 -14.14 12.38 12.37
N LYS A 538 -13.85 11.58 13.41
CA LYS A 538 -12.47 11.35 13.88
C LYS A 538 -11.58 10.73 12.78
N GLY A 539 -12.17 9.91 11.91
CA GLY A 539 -11.53 9.34 10.72
C GLY A 539 -11.21 10.35 9.61
N HIS A 540 -11.66 11.60 9.72
CA HIS A 540 -11.39 12.64 8.74
C HIS A 540 -10.30 13.63 9.18
N ILE A 541 -9.74 13.45 10.38
CA ILE A 541 -8.78 14.37 10.99
C ILE A 541 -7.45 13.66 11.13
N ILE A 542 -6.36 14.31 10.74
CA ILE A 542 -4.98 13.88 10.97
C ILE A 542 -4.33 14.92 11.87
N GLU A 543 -3.73 14.50 12.97
CA GLU A 543 -3.11 15.37 13.96
C GLU A 543 -1.58 15.39 13.82
N GLY A 544 -0.96 16.54 14.08
CA GLY A 544 0.50 16.73 14.14
C GLY A 544 1.13 17.26 12.86
N GLU A 545 0.40 17.27 11.74
CA GLU A 545 0.92 17.67 10.43
C GLU A 545 -0.12 18.44 9.62
N SER A 546 0.37 19.31 8.72
CA SER A 546 -0.43 20.06 7.76
C SER A 546 -0.01 19.60 6.37
N LEU A 547 -0.75 18.65 5.80
CA LEU A 547 -0.45 18.03 4.52
C LEU A 547 -1.17 18.80 3.42
N SER A 548 -0.42 19.59 2.67
CA SER A 548 -0.92 20.26 1.47
C SER A 548 -0.86 19.33 0.25
N SER A 549 -1.63 19.63 -0.79
CA SER A 549 -1.53 18.96 -2.09
C SER A 549 -0.10 18.99 -2.63
N THR A 550 0.63 20.07 -2.34
CA THR A 550 2.01 20.29 -2.80
C THR A 550 3.05 19.46 -2.07
N GLU A 551 2.75 18.85 -0.92
CA GLU A 551 3.72 18.00 -0.20
C GLU A 551 3.54 16.53 -0.54
N ILE A 552 2.45 16.18 -1.22
CA ILE A 552 2.07 14.82 -1.56
C ILE A 552 2.42 14.58 -3.02
N TYR A 553 3.59 14.00 -3.28
CA TYR A 553 4.03 13.65 -4.65
C TYR A 553 3.94 12.15 -4.95
N SER A 554 3.69 11.37 -3.92
CA SER A 554 3.53 9.93 -3.97
C SER A 554 2.45 9.52 -2.99
N VAL A 555 2.09 8.24 -3.00
CA VAL A 555 1.15 7.69 -2.03
C VAL A 555 1.70 7.87 -0.61
N VAL A 556 0.95 8.57 0.24
CA VAL A 556 1.25 8.80 1.66
C VAL A 556 0.26 8.03 2.50
N LEU A 557 0.76 7.27 3.47
CA LEU A 557 -0.06 6.56 4.46
C LEU A 557 -0.04 7.33 5.78
N LYS A 558 -1.22 7.62 6.34
CA LYS A 558 -1.38 8.28 7.62
C LYS A 558 -2.40 7.57 8.49
N TYR A 559 -2.33 7.86 9.79
CA TYR A 559 -3.35 7.47 10.74
C TYR A 559 -4.14 8.71 11.14
N THR A 560 -5.45 8.54 11.20
CA THR A 560 -6.40 9.58 11.59
C THR A 560 -6.47 9.67 13.12
N TYR A 561 -7.12 10.72 13.62
CA TYR A 561 -7.41 10.89 15.03
C TYR A 561 -8.30 9.76 15.59
N GLY A 562 -9.13 9.15 14.74
CA GLY A 562 -9.91 7.97 15.09
C GLY A 562 -9.12 6.66 15.06
N GLY A 563 -7.82 6.70 14.76
CA GLY A 563 -6.93 5.54 14.67
C GLY A 563 -7.07 4.75 13.36
N GLN A 564 -7.91 5.18 12.42
CA GLN A 564 -8.05 4.54 11.12
C GLN A 564 -6.88 4.90 10.20
N ARG A 565 -6.50 3.98 9.31
CA ARG A 565 -5.51 4.26 8.27
C ARG A 565 -6.17 4.94 7.08
N VAL A 566 -5.52 5.97 6.56
CA VAL A 566 -5.88 6.62 5.29
C VAL A 566 -4.70 6.62 4.34
N THR A 567 -5.01 6.46 3.07
CA THR A 567 -4.07 6.57 1.94
C THR A 567 -4.38 7.86 1.22
N ILE A 568 -3.39 8.72 1.05
CA ILE A 568 -3.55 10.02 0.39
C ILE A 568 -2.62 10.06 -0.82
N GLN A 569 -3.13 10.47 -1.97
CA GLN A 569 -2.38 10.49 -3.21
C GLN A 569 -2.74 11.72 -4.04
N ASN A 570 -1.74 12.39 -4.60
CA ASN A 570 -1.93 13.49 -5.55
C ASN A 570 -1.12 13.13 -6.80
N LEU A 571 -1.81 12.50 -7.75
CA LEU A 571 -1.25 12.03 -9.02
C LEU A 571 -1.82 12.89 -10.16
N ASP A 572 -1.32 12.73 -11.38
CA ASP A 572 -1.87 13.39 -12.56
C ASP A 572 -3.38 13.07 -12.77
N SER A 573 -3.84 11.93 -12.25
CA SER A 573 -5.24 11.51 -12.27
C SER A 573 -6.13 12.23 -11.24
N GLY A 574 -5.56 12.99 -10.31
CA GLY A 574 -6.28 13.76 -9.30
C GLY A 574 -5.74 13.60 -7.88
N PHE A 575 -6.16 14.52 -7.01
CA PHE A 575 -5.90 14.48 -5.57
C PHE A 575 -7.02 13.68 -4.88
N THR A 576 -6.70 12.49 -4.35
CA THR A 576 -7.65 11.60 -3.68
C THR A 576 -7.19 11.12 -2.31
N ILE A 577 -8.16 10.74 -1.48
CA ILE A 577 -7.96 10.12 -0.18
C ILE A 577 -8.83 8.86 -0.07
N GLU A 578 -8.26 7.77 0.40
CA GLU A 578 -8.96 6.52 0.68
C GLU A 578 -8.91 6.21 2.18
N GLY A 579 -10.08 5.98 2.77
CA GLY A 579 -10.21 5.58 4.16
C GLY A 579 -11.25 4.48 4.32
N SER A 580 -10.87 3.35 4.91
CA SER A 580 -11.76 2.17 5.06
C SER A 580 -12.42 1.72 3.74
N HIS A 581 -11.65 1.69 2.65
CA HIS A 581 -12.10 1.31 1.30
C HIS A 581 -13.18 2.23 0.70
N ILE A 582 -13.27 3.44 1.21
CA ILE A 582 -14.03 4.53 0.61
C ILE A 582 -13.01 5.49 0.03
N GLU A 583 -12.97 5.60 -1.29
CA GLU A 583 -12.19 6.62 -1.98
C GLU A 583 -13.02 7.90 -2.12
N ALA A 584 -12.37 9.04 -1.91
CA ALA A 584 -12.93 10.37 -2.06
C ALA A 584 -11.98 11.25 -2.87
N ASN A 585 -12.51 12.00 -3.82
CA ASN A 585 -11.77 13.05 -4.51
C ASN A 585 -11.77 14.31 -3.65
N ILE A 586 -10.64 15.02 -3.63
CA ILE A 586 -10.56 16.34 -3.02
C ILE A 586 -11.18 17.34 -4.02
N VAL A 587 -12.33 17.90 -3.66
CA VAL A 587 -13.08 18.92 -4.41
C VAL A 587 -12.41 20.28 -4.29
N THR A 588 -12.03 20.65 -3.07
CA THR A 588 -11.36 21.92 -2.78
C THR A 588 -10.15 21.62 -1.90
N SER A 589 -8.95 21.85 -2.41
CA SER A 589 -7.71 21.61 -1.67
C SER A 589 -7.13 22.90 -1.07
N ASP A 590 -6.27 22.71 -0.07
CA ASP A 590 -5.34 23.72 0.44
C ASP A 590 -6.01 24.97 1.01
N ILE A 591 -7.09 24.79 1.77
CA ILE A 591 -7.65 25.87 2.58
C ILE A 591 -6.76 26.02 3.82
N TRP A 592 -5.79 26.94 3.73
CA TRP A 592 -4.82 27.21 4.78
C TRP A 592 -5.44 27.95 5.97
N CYS A 593 -5.13 27.47 7.18
CA CYS A 593 -5.62 27.98 8.45
C CYS A 593 -4.45 28.23 9.43
N SER A 594 -4.70 28.95 10.52
CA SER A 594 -3.69 29.22 11.57
C SER A 594 -3.14 27.95 12.24
N ASN A 595 -3.98 26.92 12.34
CA ASN A 595 -3.71 25.67 13.02
C ASN A 595 -3.71 24.46 12.08
N GLY A 596 -3.68 24.63 10.74
CA GLY A 596 -3.75 23.49 9.85
C GLY A 596 -4.14 23.76 8.41
N VAL A 597 -4.51 22.70 7.71
CA VAL A 597 -5.07 22.74 6.35
C VAL A 597 -6.39 21.98 6.31
N LEU A 598 -7.38 22.56 5.64
CA LEU A 598 -8.65 21.94 5.34
C LEU A 598 -8.73 21.57 3.85
N HIS A 599 -9.16 20.36 3.57
CA HIS A 599 -9.52 19.85 2.26
C HIS A 599 -10.99 19.45 2.27
N ILE A 600 -11.73 19.76 1.21
CA ILE A 600 -13.14 19.39 1.06
C ILE A 600 -13.21 18.19 0.12
N ILE A 601 -13.91 17.14 0.52
CA ILE A 601 -13.99 15.87 -0.23
C ILE A 601 -15.41 15.56 -0.69
N ASP A 602 -15.51 14.74 -1.74
CA ASP A 602 -16.80 14.35 -2.35
C ASP A 602 -17.43 13.07 -1.76
N ASN A 603 -16.80 12.45 -0.75
CA ASN A 603 -17.29 11.24 -0.10
C ASN A 603 -17.14 11.31 1.43
N ILE A 604 -17.86 10.45 2.17
CA ILE A 604 -17.74 10.39 3.64
C ILE A 604 -16.91 9.17 3.99
N LEU A 605 -15.68 9.39 4.45
CA LEU A 605 -14.77 8.33 4.84
C LEU A 605 -15.26 7.61 6.10
N HIS A 606 -14.94 6.32 6.21
CA HIS A 606 -15.18 5.52 7.41
C HIS A 606 -16.65 5.47 7.90
N LEU A 607 -17.63 5.86 7.09
CA LEU A 607 -19.05 5.84 7.49
C LEU A 607 -19.71 4.51 7.07
N PRO A 608 -20.01 3.60 8.01
CA PRO A 608 -20.74 2.38 7.68
C PRO A 608 -22.21 2.70 7.35
N THR A 609 -22.68 2.24 6.20
CA THR A 609 -24.07 2.43 5.74
C THR A 609 -24.87 1.13 5.63
N ARG A 610 -24.24 -0.02 5.92
CA ARG A 610 -24.84 -1.36 5.83
C ARG A 610 -24.43 -2.21 7.03
N ASN A 611 -25.28 -3.16 7.42
CA ASN A 611 -24.90 -4.20 8.37
C ASN A 611 -23.84 -5.14 7.76
N ILE A 612 -23.22 -5.97 8.60
CA ILE A 612 -22.14 -6.89 8.21
C ILE A 612 -22.58 -7.86 7.10
N MET A 613 -23.79 -8.41 7.16
CA MET A 613 -24.29 -9.35 6.14
C MET A 613 -24.34 -8.73 4.75
N ASP A 614 -24.86 -7.51 4.67
CA ASP A 614 -25.00 -6.79 3.40
C ASP A 614 -23.66 -6.21 2.93
N GLU A 615 -22.78 -5.81 3.84
CA GLU A 615 -21.43 -5.36 3.49
C GLU A 615 -20.59 -6.53 2.94
N MET A 616 -20.61 -7.71 3.57
CA MET A 616 -19.91 -8.90 3.07
C MET A 616 -20.38 -9.29 1.66
N ALA A 617 -21.68 -9.21 1.37
CA ALA A 617 -22.24 -9.57 0.07
C ALA A 617 -21.77 -8.67 -1.08
N ARG A 618 -21.38 -7.42 -0.77
CA ARG A 618 -20.89 -6.44 -1.75
C ARG A 618 -19.45 -6.72 -2.19
N HIS A 619 -18.64 -7.28 -1.30
CA HIS A 619 -17.22 -7.53 -1.55
C HIS A 619 -17.02 -8.84 -2.31
N GLY A 620 -16.64 -8.74 -3.58
CA GLY A 620 -16.51 -9.89 -4.48
C GLY A 620 -15.50 -10.95 -4.03
N ASP A 621 -14.56 -10.61 -3.15
CA ASP A 621 -13.52 -11.48 -2.60
C ASP A 621 -13.93 -12.21 -1.31
N ILE A 622 -15.03 -11.82 -0.65
CA ILE A 622 -15.57 -12.47 0.57
C ILE A 622 -17.05 -12.83 0.47
N SER A 623 -17.68 -12.59 -0.68
CA SER A 623 -19.11 -12.84 -0.91
C SER A 623 -19.54 -14.30 -0.71
N SER A 624 -18.65 -15.28 -0.84
CA SER A 624 -18.99 -16.70 -0.67
C SER A 624 -19.52 -17.00 0.73
N ILE A 625 -18.94 -16.39 1.76
CA ILE A 625 -19.41 -16.56 3.14
C ILE A 625 -20.83 -16.04 3.31
N SER A 626 -21.16 -14.91 2.67
CA SER A 626 -22.48 -14.30 2.78
C SER A 626 -23.55 -15.19 2.16
N ASN A 627 -23.23 -15.89 1.06
CA ASN A 627 -24.11 -16.86 0.42
C ASN A 627 -24.29 -18.10 1.30
N ILE A 628 -23.20 -18.60 1.91
CA ILE A 628 -23.22 -19.71 2.86
C ILE A 628 -24.10 -19.39 4.08
N LEU A 629 -23.97 -18.20 4.66
CA LEU A 629 -24.73 -17.76 5.83
C LEU A 629 -26.23 -17.62 5.53
N ARG A 630 -26.63 -17.47 4.26
CA ARG A 630 -28.05 -17.41 3.84
C ARG A 630 -28.69 -18.78 3.67
N LEU A 631 -27.93 -19.88 3.79
CA LEU A 631 -28.49 -21.24 3.75
C LEU A 631 -29.36 -21.51 4.98
N GLU A 632 -30.36 -22.39 4.83
CA GLU A 632 -31.38 -22.65 5.86
C GLU A 632 -30.78 -23.07 7.21
N GLY A 633 -29.69 -23.85 7.20
CA GLY A 633 -28.98 -24.29 8.41
C GLY A 633 -28.20 -23.19 9.16
N MET A 634 -28.15 -21.96 8.65
CA MET A 634 -27.39 -20.83 9.23
C MET A 634 -28.26 -19.64 9.63
N LYS A 635 -29.58 -19.80 9.59
CA LYS A 635 -30.56 -18.72 9.77
C LYS A 635 -30.37 -17.94 11.08
N GLU A 636 -30.07 -18.61 12.18
CA GLU A 636 -29.87 -17.97 13.48
C GLU A 636 -28.66 -17.02 13.47
N LEU A 637 -27.51 -17.50 12.99
CA LEU A 637 -26.29 -16.68 12.88
C LEU A 637 -26.50 -15.54 11.87
N SER A 638 -27.15 -15.80 10.74
CA SER A 638 -27.48 -14.77 9.75
C SER A 638 -28.37 -13.68 10.32
N LEU A 639 -29.38 -14.03 11.12
CA LEU A 639 -30.25 -13.05 11.78
C LEU A 639 -29.49 -12.22 12.81
N SER A 640 -28.61 -12.87 13.59
CA SER A 640 -27.75 -12.19 14.56
C SER A 640 -26.81 -11.18 13.89
N LEU A 641 -26.17 -11.57 12.78
CA LEU A 641 -25.25 -10.73 11.99
C LEU A 641 -25.97 -9.65 11.16
N SER A 642 -27.28 -9.74 10.97
CA SER A 642 -28.08 -8.71 10.31
C SER A 642 -28.64 -7.68 11.30
N ASN A 643 -28.63 -7.97 12.60
CA ASN A 643 -29.17 -7.09 13.62
C ASN A 643 -28.24 -5.90 13.85
N GLU A 644 -28.76 -4.69 13.62
CA GLU A 644 -28.02 -3.43 13.67
C GLU A 644 -27.61 -2.98 15.09
N ASN A 645 -28.23 -3.57 16.13
CA ASN A 645 -27.95 -3.24 17.53
C ASN A 645 -26.77 -4.04 18.12
N ASN A 646 -26.38 -5.13 17.45
CA ASN A 646 -25.26 -5.94 17.87
C ASN A 646 -23.93 -5.30 17.48
N HIS A 647 -22.84 -5.73 18.11
CA HIS A 647 -21.50 -5.24 17.81
C HIS A 647 -20.54 -6.42 17.67
N PHE A 648 -20.09 -6.66 16.45
CA PHE A 648 -19.21 -7.78 16.14
C PHE A 648 -17.83 -7.34 15.65
N THR A 649 -16.87 -8.25 15.79
CA THR A 649 -15.65 -8.28 14.98
C THR A 649 -15.60 -9.61 14.25
N LEU A 650 -15.65 -9.59 12.92
CA LEU A 650 -15.60 -10.78 12.09
C LEU A 650 -14.22 -10.93 11.47
N PHE A 651 -13.73 -12.16 11.44
CA PHE A 651 -12.54 -12.55 10.69
C PHE A 651 -13.00 -13.42 9.53
N ILE A 652 -13.06 -12.91 8.31
CA ILE A 652 -13.71 -13.61 7.19
C ILE A 652 -12.67 -14.14 6.21
N PRO A 653 -12.65 -15.45 5.91
CA PRO A 653 -11.74 -15.99 4.94
C PRO A 653 -12.07 -15.48 3.53
N VAL A 654 -11.04 -15.15 2.74
CA VAL A 654 -11.21 -14.88 1.31
C VAL A 654 -11.79 -16.07 0.56
N ASN A 655 -12.49 -15.79 -0.53
CA ASN A 655 -13.08 -16.79 -1.42
C ASN A 655 -12.05 -17.83 -1.90
N SER A 656 -10.79 -17.42 -2.15
CA SER A 656 -9.72 -18.33 -2.55
C SER A 656 -9.32 -19.33 -1.46
N ALA A 657 -9.54 -19.02 -0.18
CA ALA A 657 -9.26 -19.93 0.93
C ALA A 657 -10.09 -21.22 0.85
N PHE A 658 -11.32 -21.13 0.34
CA PHE A 658 -12.19 -22.29 0.12
C PHE A 658 -11.69 -23.21 -1.00
N SER A 659 -10.97 -22.66 -1.99
CA SER A 659 -10.41 -23.43 -3.10
C SER A 659 -9.15 -24.19 -2.71
N SER A 660 -8.48 -23.78 -1.63
CA SER A 660 -7.28 -24.43 -1.10
C SER A 660 -7.60 -25.68 -0.27
N ILE A 661 -8.88 -25.98 0.00
CA ILE A 661 -9.27 -27.14 0.79
C ILE A 661 -9.13 -28.42 -0.06
N PRO A 662 -8.41 -29.46 0.41
CA PRO A 662 -8.40 -30.77 -0.24
C PRO A 662 -9.82 -31.34 -0.37
N ARG A 663 -10.18 -31.88 -1.54
CA ARG A 663 -11.56 -32.32 -1.83
C ARG A 663 -12.18 -33.22 -0.76
N ALA A 664 -11.45 -34.24 -0.31
CA ALA A 664 -11.93 -35.16 0.73
C ALA A 664 -12.28 -34.46 2.05
N ARG A 665 -11.53 -33.41 2.40
CA ARG A 665 -11.76 -32.60 3.60
C ARG A 665 -12.89 -31.60 3.41
N ALA A 666 -13.03 -31.05 2.21
CA ALA A 666 -14.19 -30.24 1.86
C ALA A 666 -15.48 -31.06 1.99
N ASP A 667 -15.50 -32.29 1.45
CA ASP A 667 -16.65 -33.19 1.55
C ASP A 667 -16.99 -33.49 3.02
N THR A 668 -15.99 -33.74 3.86
CA THR A 668 -16.17 -33.94 5.31
C THR A 668 -16.78 -32.72 5.99
N LEU A 669 -16.26 -31.52 5.68
CA LEU A 669 -16.74 -30.27 6.24
C LEU A 669 -18.20 -30.00 5.84
N PHE A 670 -18.54 -30.17 4.56
CA PHE A 670 -19.88 -29.89 4.05
C PHE A 670 -20.91 -30.98 4.39
N ALA A 671 -20.48 -32.23 4.59
CA ALA A 671 -21.37 -33.31 5.04
C ALA A 671 -21.76 -33.19 6.52
N ASN A 672 -20.95 -32.53 7.35
CA ASN A 672 -21.20 -32.38 8.78
C ASN A 672 -21.67 -30.95 9.10
N SER A 673 -22.98 -30.76 9.18
CA SER A 673 -23.60 -29.45 9.45
C SER A 673 -23.14 -28.83 10.77
N THR A 674 -22.93 -29.64 11.81
CA THR A 674 -22.49 -29.16 13.14
C THR A 674 -21.06 -28.64 13.09
N LEU A 675 -20.16 -29.40 12.47
CA LEU A 675 -18.78 -28.99 12.28
C LEU A 675 -18.71 -27.69 11.45
N PHE A 676 -19.48 -27.62 10.37
CA PHE A 676 -19.54 -26.44 9.53
C PHE A 676 -20.05 -25.19 10.28
N GLN A 677 -21.07 -25.35 11.12
CA GLN A 677 -21.55 -24.26 12.01
C GLN A 677 -20.45 -23.79 12.97
N ASN A 678 -19.72 -24.71 13.59
CA ASN A 678 -18.64 -24.37 14.53
C ASN A 678 -17.49 -23.63 13.83
N VAL A 679 -17.13 -24.04 12.61
CA VAL A 679 -16.16 -23.31 11.78
C VAL A 679 -16.59 -21.87 11.56
N LEU A 680 -17.85 -21.63 11.17
CA LEU A 680 -18.34 -20.25 10.97
C LEU A 680 -18.38 -19.45 12.27
N LYS A 681 -18.80 -20.06 13.38
CA LYS A 681 -18.82 -19.42 14.71
C LYS A 681 -17.43 -19.02 15.20
N ALA A 682 -16.39 -19.79 14.87
CA ALA A 682 -15.01 -19.45 15.23
C ALA A 682 -14.51 -18.14 14.56
N HIS A 683 -15.14 -17.72 13.47
CA HIS A 683 -14.82 -16.49 12.74
C HIS A 683 -15.60 -15.26 13.24
N VAL A 684 -16.53 -15.44 14.18
CA VAL A 684 -17.41 -14.38 14.69
C VAL A 684 -17.10 -14.11 16.15
N THR A 685 -16.90 -12.83 16.49
CA THR A 685 -16.78 -12.39 17.88
C THR A 685 -17.83 -11.35 18.21
N SER A 686 -18.47 -11.49 19.37
CA SER A 686 -19.50 -10.58 19.89
C SER A 686 -18.97 -9.62 20.96
N THR A 687 -17.64 -9.55 21.16
CA THR A 687 -16.98 -8.71 22.18
C THR A 687 -16.81 -7.25 21.75
N GLY A 688 -17.71 -6.73 20.92
CA GLY A 688 -17.64 -5.39 20.35
C GLY A 688 -16.79 -5.29 19.09
N SER A 689 -16.77 -4.10 18.50
CA SER A 689 -16.01 -3.77 17.29
C SER A 689 -14.55 -3.45 17.64
N LYS A 690 -13.62 -4.28 17.16
CA LYS A 690 -12.18 -4.15 17.36
C LYS A 690 -11.51 -3.86 16.02
N TYR A 691 -10.83 -2.73 15.93
CA TYR A 691 -10.00 -2.37 14.78
C TYR A 691 -8.67 -3.10 14.83
N ALA A 692 -7.92 -3.12 13.73
CA ALA A 692 -6.60 -3.73 13.68
C ALA A 692 -5.66 -3.19 14.76
N ASN A 693 -5.78 -1.90 15.09
CA ASN A 693 -4.99 -1.28 16.16
C ASN A 693 -5.34 -1.77 17.58
N ASP A 694 -6.56 -2.28 17.78
CA ASP A 694 -6.97 -2.91 19.05
C ASP A 694 -6.44 -4.35 19.19
N LEU A 695 -5.99 -4.96 18.08
CA LEU A 695 -5.48 -6.33 18.03
C LEU A 695 -3.97 -6.39 18.32
N TYR A 696 -3.56 -6.00 19.52
CA TYR A 696 -2.16 -6.11 19.99
C TYR A 696 -1.72 -7.56 20.23
N ASP A 697 -0.40 -7.76 20.27
CA ASP A 697 0.23 -9.07 20.45
C ASP A 697 -0.10 -9.69 21.82
N GLY A 698 -0.45 -10.98 21.84
CA GLY A 698 -0.70 -11.76 23.06
C GLY A 698 -2.14 -11.72 23.61
N ILE A 699 -3.06 -10.98 22.99
CA ILE A 699 -4.46 -10.96 23.45
C ILE A 699 -5.15 -12.27 23.12
N SER A 700 -6.11 -12.66 23.95
CA SER A 700 -7.14 -13.63 23.57
C SER A 700 -8.53 -12.97 23.57
N MET A 701 -9.30 -13.23 22.52
CA MET A 701 -10.67 -12.77 22.34
C MET A 701 -11.62 -13.96 22.33
N LYS A 702 -12.83 -13.78 22.88
CA LYS A 702 -13.85 -14.83 22.84
C LYS A 702 -14.58 -14.78 21.49
N ALA A 703 -14.49 -15.86 20.72
CA ALA A 703 -15.37 -16.08 19.57
C ALA A 703 -16.65 -16.81 20.01
N GLU A 704 -17.61 -16.93 19.10
CA GLU A 704 -18.80 -17.77 19.32
C GLU A 704 -18.43 -19.25 19.49
N GLU A 705 -17.28 -19.67 18.94
CA GLU A 705 -16.65 -20.97 19.17
C GLU A 705 -15.17 -20.80 19.54
N GLU A 706 -14.82 -21.22 20.77
CA GLU A 706 -13.47 -21.12 21.36
C GLU A 706 -12.89 -19.69 21.45
N PHE A 707 -11.65 -19.59 21.93
CA PHE A 707 -10.91 -18.32 21.98
C PHE A 707 -10.03 -18.13 20.75
N LEU A 708 -10.06 -16.92 20.20
CA LEU A 708 -9.11 -16.43 19.21
C LEU A 708 -7.88 -15.87 19.90
N HIS A 709 -6.69 -16.25 19.48
CA HIS A 709 -5.43 -15.70 19.97
C HIS A 709 -4.79 -14.81 18.92
N ILE A 710 -4.38 -13.60 19.33
CA ILE A 710 -3.78 -12.62 18.43
C ILE A 710 -2.26 -12.67 18.63
N SER A 711 -1.54 -12.87 17.54
CA SER A 711 -0.09 -12.73 17.50
C SER A 711 0.32 -11.75 16.41
N ARG A 712 1.39 -10.99 16.64
CA ARG A 712 1.98 -10.12 15.63
C ARG A 712 3.39 -10.57 15.32
N ASP A 713 3.68 -10.73 14.04
CA ASP A 713 5.04 -10.95 13.55
C ASP A 713 5.37 -9.84 12.56
N SER A 714 6.39 -9.02 12.89
CA SER A 714 6.73 -7.80 12.16
C SER A 714 5.52 -6.85 11.98
N SER A 715 5.02 -6.68 10.75
CA SER A 715 3.84 -5.89 10.40
C SER A 715 2.55 -6.70 10.24
N ASP A 716 2.64 -8.04 10.20
CA ASP A 716 1.50 -8.92 9.97
C ASP A 716 0.79 -9.28 11.29
N VAL A 717 -0.53 -9.29 11.25
CA VAL A 717 -1.39 -9.72 12.37
C VAL A 717 -1.95 -11.10 12.05
N PHE A 718 -1.79 -12.03 12.98
CA PHE A 718 -2.29 -13.40 12.87
C PHE A 718 -3.31 -13.69 13.96
N ILE A 719 -4.36 -14.40 13.55
CA ILE A 719 -5.38 -14.94 14.45
C ILE A 719 -5.25 -16.45 14.46
N THR A 720 -5.13 -17.02 15.64
CA THR A 720 -5.10 -18.47 15.83
C THR A 720 -6.36 -18.93 16.57
N ASN A 721 -7.07 -19.90 16.02
CA ASN A 721 -8.14 -20.64 16.71
C ASN A 721 -7.92 -22.13 16.52
N ASN A 722 -7.95 -22.90 17.61
CA ASN A 722 -7.70 -24.35 17.58
C ASN A 722 -6.41 -24.75 16.84
N ASN A 723 -5.31 -24.03 17.07
CA ASN A 723 -4.01 -24.19 16.37
C ASN A 723 -4.05 -24.01 14.83
N VAL A 724 -5.16 -23.53 14.27
CA VAL A 724 -5.23 -23.05 12.89
C VAL A 724 -4.95 -21.56 12.89
N LYS A 725 -3.85 -21.16 12.24
CA LYS A 725 -3.37 -19.78 12.17
C LYS A 725 -3.77 -19.14 10.84
N ALA A 726 -4.41 -17.98 10.90
CA ALA A 726 -4.85 -17.20 9.75
C ALA A 726 -4.24 -15.80 9.80
N ARG A 727 -3.78 -15.27 8.67
CA ARG A 727 -3.22 -13.91 8.58
C ARG A 727 -4.29 -12.92 8.15
N ILE A 728 -4.33 -11.74 8.77
CA ILE A 728 -5.17 -10.63 8.28
C ILE A 728 -4.52 -10.08 7.01
N ILE A 729 -5.25 -10.15 5.90
CA ILE A 729 -4.80 -9.63 4.60
C ILE A 729 -5.47 -8.30 4.22
N ARG A 730 -6.65 -8.02 4.79
CA ARG A 730 -7.35 -6.73 4.67
C ARG A 730 -8.11 -6.46 5.96
N SER A 731 -7.90 -5.31 6.59
CA SER A 731 -8.50 -5.00 7.89
C SER A 731 -9.49 -3.85 7.81
N ASP A 732 -10.26 -3.67 8.89
CA ASP A 732 -11.01 -2.43 9.18
C ASP A 732 -12.09 -2.06 8.15
N ILE A 733 -12.81 -3.06 7.62
CA ILE A 733 -14.01 -2.83 6.81
C ILE A 733 -15.18 -2.53 7.76
N PRO A 734 -15.71 -1.30 7.79
CA PRO A 734 -16.71 -0.90 8.76
C PRO A 734 -18.11 -1.32 8.31
N ALA A 735 -18.92 -1.78 9.26
CA ALA A 735 -20.33 -2.06 9.09
C ALA A 735 -21.14 -1.50 10.28
N ILE A 736 -22.46 -1.35 10.12
CA ILE A 736 -23.36 -0.72 11.09
C ILE A 736 -23.27 -1.41 12.46
N ASN A 737 -23.15 -2.73 12.45
CA ASN A 737 -23.13 -3.60 13.62
C ASN A 737 -21.77 -4.28 13.86
N GLY A 738 -20.69 -3.77 13.27
CA GLY A 738 -19.36 -4.35 13.54
C GLY A 738 -18.26 -3.98 12.56
N ILE A 739 -17.16 -4.73 12.62
CA ILE A 739 -16.01 -4.60 11.74
C ILE A 739 -15.70 -5.96 11.13
N ILE A 740 -15.31 -5.97 9.85
CA ILE A 740 -14.85 -7.16 9.14
C ILE A 740 -13.34 -7.01 8.89
N HIS A 741 -12.59 -8.03 9.31
CA HIS A 741 -11.20 -8.27 8.92
C HIS A 741 -11.18 -9.48 8.00
N VAL A 742 -10.55 -9.36 6.85
CA VAL A 742 -10.40 -10.45 5.90
C VAL A 742 -9.13 -11.22 6.20
N VAL A 743 -9.25 -12.54 6.26
CA VAL A 743 -8.14 -13.47 6.53
C VAL A 743 -7.89 -14.42 5.36
N ASP A 744 -6.70 -14.99 5.28
CA ASP A 744 -6.30 -15.89 4.18
C ASP A 744 -6.70 -17.37 4.39
N THR A 745 -7.10 -17.74 5.61
CA THR A 745 -7.28 -19.15 6.02
C THR A 745 -8.59 -19.32 6.78
N ILE A 746 -9.28 -20.44 6.56
CA ILE A 746 -10.46 -20.85 7.33
C ILE A 746 -9.98 -21.45 8.66
N MET A 747 -10.28 -20.77 9.77
CA MET A 747 -9.89 -21.17 11.12
C MET A 747 -10.71 -22.36 11.66
N TYR A 748 -10.33 -22.89 12.83
CA TYR A 748 -10.98 -23.97 13.59
C TYR A 748 -10.83 -25.39 13.02
N PHE A 749 -10.83 -25.56 11.69
CA PHE A 749 -10.79 -26.88 11.06
C PHE A 749 -9.50 -27.11 10.27
N PRO A 750 -8.60 -28.01 10.72
CA PRO A 750 -7.37 -28.30 10.00
C PRO A 750 -7.62 -29.17 8.76
N PHE A 751 -7.01 -28.76 7.64
CA PHE A 751 -7.25 -29.37 6.32
C PHE A 751 -6.17 -30.36 5.87
N TYR A 752 -4.96 -30.24 6.40
CA TYR A 752 -3.80 -30.97 5.91
C TYR A 752 -3.34 -31.98 6.96
N VAL A 753 -2.86 -33.15 6.52
CA VAL A 753 -2.23 -34.12 7.41
C VAL A 753 -0.91 -33.59 7.94
N ALA A 754 -0.42 -34.15 9.05
CA ALA A 754 0.84 -33.74 9.68
C ALA A 754 2.02 -33.72 8.70
N ALA A 755 2.08 -34.68 7.77
CA ALA A 755 3.13 -34.74 6.75
C ALA A 755 3.17 -33.47 5.88
N ASP A 756 2.01 -33.03 5.40
CA ASP A 756 1.88 -31.85 4.54
C ASP A 756 2.16 -30.55 5.30
N VAL A 757 1.69 -30.46 6.55
CA VAL A 757 1.94 -29.32 7.44
C VAL A 757 3.45 -29.17 7.66
N MET A 758 4.15 -30.26 7.99
CA MET A 758 5.59 -30.23 8.21
C MET A 758 6.38 -29.96 6.92
N TYR A 759 5.95 -30.51 5.78
CA TYR A 759 6.58 -30.29 4.49
C TYR A 759 6.47 -28.84 4.01
N ASN A 760 5.31 -28.20 4.17
CA ASN A 760 5.06 -26.85 3.66
C ASN A 760 5.48 -25.75 4.64
N ASN A 761 5.78 -26.09 5.89
CA ASN A 761 6.17 -25.10 6.89
C ASN A 761 7.70 -24.96 6.96
N PRO A 762 8.26 -23.77 6.72
CA PRO A 762 9.71 -23.55 6.71
C PRO A 762 10.38 -23.83 8.05
N LYS A 763 9.66 -23.69 9.19
CA LYS A 763 10.21 -24.02 10.51
C LYS A 763 10.32 -25.52 10.74
N LEU A 764 9.50 -26.34 10.08
CA LEU A 764 9.40 -27.79 10.32
C LEU A 764 10.07 -28.62 9.21
N ARG A 765 10.38 -28.00 8.08
CA ARG A 765 10.82 -28.68 6.86
C ARG A 765 12.09 -29.49 7.05
N ALA A 766 13.10 -28.94 7.72
CA ALA A 766 14.38 -29.64 7.91
C ALA A 766 14.19 -30.95 8.70
N PHE A 767 13.32 -30.95 9.71
CA PHE A 767 13.03 -32.15 10.49
C PHE A 767 12.24 -33.18 9.69
N TYR A 768 11.25 -32.75 8.91
CA TYR A 768 10.56 -33.64 7.97
C TYR A 768 11.54 -34.31 7.00
N ASP A 769 12.44 -33.54 6.39
CA ASP A 769 13.42 -34.07 5.43
C ASP A 769 14.44 -35.03 6.07
N LEU A 770 14.80 -34.83 7.34
CA LEU A 770 15.64 -35.76 8.10
C LEU A 770 14.95 -37.11 8.30
N MET A 771 13.64 -37.09 8.58
CA MET A 771 12.89 -38.26 9.04
C MET A 771 12.14 -38.99 7.92
N LYS A 772 11.88 -38.37 6.76
CA LYS A 772 11.03 -38.92 5.69
C LYS A 772 11.45 -40.29 5.15
N ASN A 773 12.74 -40.64 5.28
CA ASN A 773 13.26 -41.94 4.84
C ASN A 773 12.89 -43.08 5.80
N LEU A 774 12.41 -42.77 7.01
CA LEU A 774 11.86 -43.74 7.94
C LEU A 774 10.40 -44.00 7.59
N SER A 775 10.12 -45.17 6.99
CA SER A 775 8.77 -45.53 6.52
C SER A 775 7.70 -45.48 7.61
N GLU A 776 8.04 -45.87 8.84
CA GLU A 776 7.13 -45.83 10.00
C GLU A 776 6.66 -44.40 10.31
N PHE A 777 7.57 -43.42 10.26
CA PHE A 777 7.25 -42.01 10.49
C PHE A 777 6.39 -41.46 9.36
N SER A 778 6.80 -41.67 8.11
CA SER A 778 6.07 -41.18 6.94
C SER A 778 4.66 -41.76 6.85
N ASN A 779 4.49 -43.06 7.12
CA ASN A 779 3.17 -43.70 7.12
C ASN A 779 2.27 -43.14 8.22
N LEU A 780 2.81 -42.94 9.43
CA LEU A 780 2.04 -42.40 10.55
C LEU A 780 1.57 -40.96 10.28
N LEU A 781 2.45 -40.11 9.73
CA LEU A 781 2.09 -38.72 9.43
C LEU A 781 1.10 -38.58 8.26
N GLN A 782 1.05 -39.55 7.35
CA GLN A 782 0.14 -39.58 6.21
C GLN A 782 -1.21 -40.24 6.52
N ASP A 783 -1.30 -41.05 7.57
CA ASP A 783 -2.55 -41.71 7.95
C ASP A 783 -3.57 -40.70 8.50
N GLU A 784 -4.62 -40.44 7.72
CA GLU A 784 -5.72 -39.53 8.06
C GLU A 784 -6.56 -39.98 9.27
N PHE A 785 -6.52 -41.27 9.62
CA PHE A 785 -7.28 -41.81 10.75
C PHE A 785 -6.47 -41.88 12.04
N SER A 786 -5.17 -41.62 11.96
CA SER A 786 -4.31 -41.54 13.13
C SER A 786 -4.65 -40.31 13.97
N SER A 787 -4.29 -40.37 15.25
CA SER A 787 -4.44 -39.25 16.20
C SER A 787 -3.09 -39.05 16.87
N ILE A 788 -2.35 -38.02 16.46
CA ILE A 788 -0.96 -37.84 16.84
C ILE A 788 -0.67 -36.45 17.39
N THR A 789 0.30 -36.37 18.29
CA THR A 789 0.95 -35.11 18.64
C THR A 789 2.44 -35.25 18.36
N VAL A 790 2.98 -34.37 17.53
CA VAL A 790 4.39 -34.37 17.13
C VAL A 790 5.07 -33.15 17.71
N PHE A 791 6.13 -33.34 18.47
CA PHE A 791 7.05 -32.27 18.85
C PHE A 791 8.19 -32.30 17.85
N ALA A 792 8.28 -31.33 16.96
CA ALA A 792 9.23 -31.32 15.88
C ALA A 792 10.33 -30.28 16.17
N PRO A 793 11.61 -30.69 16.18
CA PRO A 793 12.74 -29.78 16.24
C PRO A 793 12.66 -28.72 15.14
N SER A 794 12.89 -27.46 15.50
CA SER A 794 12.88 -26.36 14.56
C SER A 794 14.01 -26.48 13.54
N SER A 795 13.79 -25.93 12.35
CA SER A 795 14.82 -25.89 11.30
C SER A 795 16.01 -25.02 11.71
N ASP A 796 15.79 -24.02 12.58
CA ASP A 796 16.85 -23.20 13.17
C ASP A 796 17.71 -24.02 14.14
N PHE A 797 17.08 -24.82 15.01
CA PHE A 797 17.79 -25.76 15.89
C PHE A 797 18.62 -26.76 15.07
N LEU A 798 18.03 -27.41 14.06
CA LEU A 798 18.76 -28.37 13.23
C LEU A 798 19.93 -27.70 12.49
N SER A 799 19.78 -26.45 12.07
CA SER A 799 20.86 -25.68 11.44
C SER A 799 21.97 -25.28 12.40
N SER A 800 21.69 -25.24 13.72
CA SER A 800 22.69 -24.97 14.77
C SER A 800 23.59 -26.16 15.08
N LEU A 801 23.20 -27.37 14.67
CA LEU A 801 23.98 -28.59 14.88
C LEU A 801 25.19 -28.65 13.95
N SER A 802 26.27 -29.32 14.39
CA SER A 802 27.44 -29.49 13.53
C SER A 802 27.11 -30.39 12.32
N PRO A 803 27.70 -30.15 11.14
CA PRO A 803 27.48 -31.01 9.97
C PRO A 803 27.81 -32.49 10.24
N GLY A 804 28.79 -32.74 11.11
CA GLY A 804 29.15 -34.10 11.53
C GLY A 804 28.07 -34.79 12.36
N ASP A 805 27.39 -34.06 13.25
CA ASP A 805 26.27 -34.58 14.04
C ASP A 805 25.08 -34.96 13.16
N LEU A 806 24.70 -34.08 12.23
CA LEU A 806 23.61 -34.34 11.29
C LEU A 806 23.92 -35.53 10.38
N GLN A 807 25.18 -35.67 9.93
CA GLN A 807 25.59 -36.83 9.13
C GLN A 807 25.53 -38.13 9.96
N ARG A 808 25.96 -38.10 11.23
CA ARG A 808 25.87 -39.26 12.13
C ARG A 808 24.42 -39.70 12.35
N ILE A 809 23.51 -38.74 12.59
CA ILE A 809 22.08 -39.04 12.79
C ILE A 809 21.46 -39.59 11.50
N SER A 810 21.63 -38.89 10.38
CA SER A 810 21.01 -39.28 9.10
C SER A 810 21.51 -40.60 8.55
N ALA A 811 22.76 -40.98 8.84
CA ALA A 811 23.33 -42.26 8.43
C ALA A 811 22.94 -43.45 9.32
N ASN A 812 22.41 -43.21 10.54
CA ASN A 812 22.07 -44.26 11.50
C ASN A 812 20.54 -44.43 11.64
N PRO A 813 19.95 -45.50 11.05
CA PRO A 813 18.51 -45.75 11.16
C PRO A 813 18.00 -45.96 12.59
N GLN A 814 18.84 -46.43 13.51
CA GLN A 814 18.45 -46.57 14.92
C GLN A 814 18.35 -45.21 15.61
N ALA A 815 19.29 -44.30 15.33
CA ALA A 815 19.22 -42.93 15.85
C ALA A 815 17.95 -42.22 15.38
N LEU A 816 17.60 -42.35 14.09
CA LEU A 816 16.34 -41.82 13.56
C LEU A 816 15.12 -42.45 14.22
N ARG A 817 15.11 -43.77 14.49
CA ARG A 817 14.01 -44.43 15.22
C ARG A 817 13.89 -43.97 16.66
N THR A 818 15.00 -43.73 17.37
CA THR A 818 15.00 -43.19 18.73
C THR A 818 14.40 -41.78 18.76
N ILE A 819 14.87 -40.90 17.86
CA ILE A 819 14.33 -39.56 17.69
C ILE A 819 12.83 -39.63 17.36
N PHE A 820 12.41 -40.46 16.40
CA PHE A 820 10.99 -40.65 16.07
C PHE A 820 10.14 -41.00 17.30
N LYS A 821 10.59 -41.97 18.09
CA LYS A 821 9.87 -42.45 19.27
C LYS A 821 9.80 -41.41 20.40
N GLY A 822 10.83 -40.58 20.56
CA GLY A 822 10.85 -39.51 21.54
C GLY A 822 9.95 -38.32 21.19
N HIS A 823 9.72 -38.07 19.89
CA HIS A 823 9.04 -36.86 19.43
C HIS A 823 7.56 -37.04 19.10
N VAL A 824 7.04 -38.28 19.13
CA VAL A 824 5.66 -38.59 18.71
C VAL A 824 4.88 -39.27 19.84
N ILE A 825 3.75 -38.66 20.18
CA ILE A 825 2.73 -39.24 21.06
C ILE A 825 1.62 -39.86 20.19
N PRO A 826 1.48 -41.19 20.18
CA PRO A 826 0.43 -41.87 19.43
C PRO A 826 -0.90 -41.84 20.19
N ASN A 827 -2.01 -41.87 19.44
CA ASN A 827 -3.38 -41.92 19.95
C ASN A 827 -3.75 -40.78 20.92
N GLY A 828 -3.19 -39.59 20.72
CA GLY A 828 -3.45 -38.42 21.54
C GLY A 828 -3.31 -37.12 20.76
N ILE A 829 -4.39 -36.33 20.70
CA ILE A 829 -4.40 -35.00 20.11
C ILE A 829 -4.35 -33.98 21.25
N LEU A 830 -3.20 -33.36 21.43
CA LEU A 830 -2.95 -32.36 22.46
C LEU A 830 -3.06 -30.96 21.89
N ASP A 831 -4.17 -30.65 21.21
CA ASP A 831 -4.42 -29.33 20.67
C ASP A 831 -4.70 -28.30 21.78
N SER A 832 -4.76 -27.02 21.39
CA SER A 832 -5.02 -25.92 22.31
C SER A 832 -6.36 -26.06 23.04
N LYS A 833 -7.37 -26.71 22.43
CA LYS A 833 -8.66 -26.99 23.08
C LYS A 833 -8.51 -28.05 24.16
N PHE A 834 -7.80 -29.13 23.90
CA PHE A 834 -7.52 -30.18 24.87
C PHE A 834 -6.78 -29.60 26.08
N VAL A 835 -5.70 -28.85 25.83
CA VAL A 835 -4.88 -28.26 26.89
C VAL A 835 -5.69 -27.26 27.72
N ARG A 836 -6.58 -26.48 27.09
CA ARG A 836 -7.47 -25.54 27.77
C ARG A 836 -8.52 -26.26 28.63
N THR A 837 -9.20 -27.25 28.06
CA THR A 837 -10.28 -27.97 28.77
C THR A 837 -9.76 -28.70 30.00
N ASN A 838 -8.52 -29.17 29.93
CA ASN A 838 -7.91 -29.99 30.96
C ASN A 838 -6.94 -29.19 31.88
N MET A 839 -7.05 -27.86 31.92
CA MET A 839 -6.11 -26.92 32.57
C MET A 839 -5.77 -27.13 34.07
N GLN A 840 -6.48 -27.98 34.81
CA GLN A 840 -6.35 -28.12 36.27
C GLN A 840 -5.59 -29.38 36.74
N HIS A 841 -5.20 -30.27 35.82
CA HIS A 841 -4.54 -31.53 36.19
C HIS A 841 -3.18 -31.65 35.51
N ARG A 842 -2.20 -32.20 36.22
CA ARG A 842 -0.92 -32.61 35.64
C ARG A 842 -1.18 -33.86 34.80
N PHE A 843 -1.09 -33.75 33.47
CA PHE A 843 -1.26 -34.90 32.58
C PHE A 843 0.08 -35.48 32.22
N THR A 844 0.17 -36.80 32.35
CA THR A 844 1.30 -37.59 31.88
C THR A 844 0.87 -38.41 30.68
N PHE A 845 1.28 -37.99 29.49
CA PHE A 845 1.13 -38.81 28.28
C PHE A 845 2.33 -39.72 28.12
N ARG A 846 2.20 -40.84 27.42
CA ARG A 846 3.34 -41.69 27.09
C ARG A 846 3.66 -41.59 25.61
N SER A 847 4.92 -41.37 25.25
CA SER A 847 5.35 -41.53 23.86
C SER A 847 5.24 -42.99 23.40
N MET A 848 5.56 -43.26 22.14
CA MET A 848 5.68 -44.64 21.63
C MET A 848 6.65 -45.54 22.43
N TYR A 849 7.54 -44.96 23.24
CA TYR A 849 8.48 -45.71 24.09
C TYR A 849 8.06 -45.77 25.56
N GLY A 850 6.86 -45.29 25.91
CA GLY A 850 6.39 -45.31 27.29
C GLY A 850 6.89 -44.14 28.14
N ILE A 851 7.58 -43.16 27.56
CA ILE A 851 8.20 -42.02 28.27
C ILE A 851 7.12 -41.05 28.74
N PRO A 852 7.09 -40.66 30.02
CA PRO A 852 6.13 -39.69 30.53
C PRO A 852 6.39 -38.28 29.98
N PHE A 853 5.38 -37.70 29.34
CA PHE A 853 5.28 -36.30 28.94
C PHE A 853 4.41 -35.59 29.94
N THR A 854 5.00 -34.76 30.79
CA THR A 854 4.23 -34.00 31.75
C THR A 854 3.94 -32.60 31.23
N PHE A 855 2.66 -32.25 31.22
CA PHE A 855 2.22 -30.87 30.97
C PHE A 855 1.92 -30.18 32.30
N ALA A 856 2.61 -29.06 32.56
CA ALA A 856 2.36 -28.21 33.72
C ALA A 856 2.20 -26.75 33.28
N LYS A 857 1.06 -26.13 33.61
CA LYS A 857 0.82 -24.72 33.34
C LYS A 857 1.65 -23.85 34.29
N GLN A 858 2.40 -22.88 33.75
CA GLN A 858 2.81 -21.69 34.50
C GLN A 858 1.80 -20.57 34.22
N SER A 859 1.03 -20.13 35.22
CA SER A 859 0.15 -18.92 35.31
C SER A 859 -0.72 -18.45 34.10
N THR A 860 -0.28 -18.54 32.84
CA THR A 860 -0.97 -18.18 31.59
C THR A 860 -0.94 -19.32 30.56
N VAL A 861 -1.79 -19.29 29.52
CA VAL A 861 -1.83 -20.33 28.46
C VAL A 861 -0.59 -20.25 27.54
N ALA A 862 0.05 -19.08 27.45
CA ALA A 862 1.28 -18.86 26.69
C ALA A 862 2.55 -19.39 27.38
N GLY A 863 2.46 -19.81 28.65
CA GLY A 863 3.56 -20.38 29.43
C GLY A 863 3.34 -21.86 29.73
N THR A 864 2.95 -22.65 28.72
CA THR A 864 2.83 -24.10 28.94
C THR A 864 4.21 -24.72 28.89
N SER A 865 4.69 -25.18 30.05
CA SER A 865 5.97 -25.87 30.13
C SER A 865 5.73 -27.35 29.86
N ILE A 866 6.50 -27.90 28.93
CA ILE A 866 6.55 -29.32 28.64
C ILE A 866 7.80 -29.86 29.31
N ASP A 867 7.57 -30.79 30.23
CA ASP A 867 8.62 -31.61 30.81
C ASP A 867 8.64 -32.93 30.02
N ALA A 868 9.64 -33.09 29.17
CA ALA A 868 9.74 -34.19 28.23
C ALA A 868 11.10 -34.90 28.35
N GLY A 869 11.04 -36.20 28.62
CA GLY A 869 12.21 -37.07 28.61
C GLY A 869 12.85 -37.30 29.98
N TYR A 870 14.04 -37.89 29.92
CA TYR A 870 14.75 -38.49 31.04
C TYR A 870 15.72 -37.52 31.77
N SER A 871 15.94 -36.33 31.22
CA SER A 871 17.04 -35.43 31.61
C SER A 871 16.65 -34.19 32.44
N ASN A 872 15.44 -34.13 33.01
CA ASN A 872 14.90 -32.93 33.69
C ASN A 872 14.94 -31.65 32.81
N LEU A 873 15.01 -31.79 31.49
CA LEU A 873 15.00 -30.67 30.55
C LEU A 873 13.55 -30.16 30.40
N ARG A 874 13.30 -28.95 30.91
CA ARG A 874 12.04 -28.23 30.71
C ARG A 874 12.10 -27.39 29.43
N TYR A 875 11.12 -27.59 28.57
CA TYR A 875 10.91 -26.76 27.38
C TYR A 875 9.67 -25.90 27.59
N ASP A 876 9.85 -24.59 27.61
CA ASP A 876 8.71 -23.66 27.63
C ASP A 876 8.19 -23.49 26.20
N LEU A 877 6.93 -23.87 25.98
CA LEU A 877 6.29 -23.87 24.66
C LEU A 877 5.07 -22.95 24.67
N ASP A 878 5.01 -22.01 23.73
CA ASP A 878 3.77 -21.28 23.46
C ASP A 878 2.92 -22.08 22.48
N ILE A 879 2.00 -22.86 23.05
CA ILE A 879 1.07 -23.72 22.31
C ILE A 879 0.34 -22.98 21.18
N ASN A 880 0.06 -21.68 21.31
CA ASN A 880 -0.69 -20.96 20.27
C ASN A 880 0.22 -20.42 19.15
N ARG A 881 1.51 -20.19 19.43
CA ARG A 881 2.48 -19.68 18.44
C ARG A 881 3.24 -20.80 17.74
N ASP A 882 3.53 -21.86 18.48
CA ASP A 882 4.41 -22.94 18.05
C ASP A 882 3.66 -24.19 17.59
N GLY A 883 2.34 -24.25 17.84
CA GLY A 883 1.47 -25.37 17.45
C GLY A 883 0.73 -25.16 16.14
N PHE A 884 0.81 -26.16 15.25
CA PHE A 884 0.15 -26.23 13.96
C PHE A 884 -0.84 -27.39 13.93
N ALA A 885 -2.14 -27.09 13.76
CA ALA A 885 -3.16 -28.11 13.65
C ALA A 885 -3.06 -28.88 12.32
N CYS A 886 -3.27 -30.20 12.38
CA CYS A 886 -3.38 -31.07 11.21
C CYS A 886 -4.63 -31.96 11.33
N SER A 887 -5.08 -32.54 10.22
CA SER A 887 -6.31 -33.33 10.16
C SER A 887 -6.27 -34.59 11.02
N ASN A 888 -5.06 -35.12 11.27
CA ASN A 888 -4.77 -36.28 12.09
C ASN A 888 -4.07 -35.94 13.41
N GLY A 889 -3.99 -34.65 13.81
CA GLY A 889 -3.26 -34.29 15.03
C GLY A 889 -2.84 -32.83 15.20
N VAL A 890 -1.73 -32.62 15.90
CA VAL A 890 -1.07 -31.31 16.05
C VAL A 890 0.45 -31.47 16.03
N VAL A 891 1.14 -30.52 15.41
CA VAL A 891 2.61 -30.46 15.37
C VAL A 891 3.09 -29.21 16.10
N TYR A 892 3.92 -29.38 17.11
CA TYR A 892 4.54 -28.31 17.89
C TYR A 892 6.00 -28.14 17.49
N VAL A 893 6.46 -26.89 17.33
CA VAL A 893 7.87 -26.58 17.11
C VAL A 893 8.60 -26.52 18.45
N ILE A 894 9.74 -27.20 18.57
CA ILE A 894 10.62 -27.14 19.75
C ILE A 894 12.07 -26.90 19.34
N ASP A 895 12.89 -26.32 20.23
CA ASP A 895 14.32 -26.07 19.97
C ASP A 895 15.20 -27.12 20.67
N GLY A 896 15.08 -28.38 20.25
CA GLY A 896 15.86 -29.48 20.82
C GLY A 896 15.42 -30.86 20.33
N PHE A 897 16.27 -31.87 20.53
CA PHE A 897 15.84 -33.26 20.44
C PHE A 897 15.35 -33.77 21.79
N LEU A 898 14.16 -34.36 21.81
CA LEU A 898 13.61 -35.14 22.90
C LEU A 898 14.23 -36.55 22.88
N ASP A 899 14.73 -36.98 24.03
CA ASP A 899 15.25 -38.33 24.26
C ASP A 899 16.39 -38.75 23.31
N TYR A 900 17.29 -37.82 22.98
CA TYR A 900 18.50 -38.10 22.23
C TYR A 900 19.67 -37.24 22.72
N SER A 901 20.80 -37.86 23.06
CA SER A 901 22.06 -37.16 23.36
C SER A 901 23.04 -37.32 22.21
N PHE A 902 23.88 -36.31 21.98
CA PHE A 902 24.99 -36.37 21.03
C PHE A 902 26.27 -36.95 21.63
N LYS A 903 26.35 -37.02 22.97
CA LYS A 903 27.53 -37.46 23.69
C LYS A 903 27.44 -38.95 23.99
N ASN A 904 28.55 -39.66 23.82
CA ASN A 904 28.69 -41.00 24.39
C ASN A 904 28.79 -40.91 25.91
N ILE A 905 28.73 -42.07 26.57
CA ILE A 905 28.77 -42.17 28.03
C ILE A 905 29.97 -41.42 28.64
N ILE A 906 31.17 -41.53 28.06
CA ILE A 906 32.37 -40.85 28.57
C ILE A 906 32.23 -39.33 28.50
N ASP A 907 31.78 -38.83 27.35
CA ASP A 907 31.64 -37.39 27.12
C ASP A 907 30.48 -36.81 27.94
N GLU A 908 29.42 -37.60 28.17
CA GLU A 908 28.31 -37.24 29.05
C GLU A 908 28.77 -37.20 30.51
N MET A 909 29.51 -38.20 30.98
CA MET A 909 30.10 -38.21 32.33
C MET A 909 31.00 -36.98 32.57
N LYS A 910 31.83 -36.61 31.60
CA LYS A 910 32.69 -35.41 31.69
C LYS A 910 31.89 -34.11 31.82
N ALA A 911 30.66 -34.08 31.31
CA ALA A 911 29.80 -32.91 31.35
C ALA A 911 29.08 -32.75 32.70
N GLN A 912 28.94 -33.81 33.49
CA GLN A 912 28.21 -33.78 34.76
C GLN A 912 29.07 -33.22 35.90
N ASP A 913 28.66 -32.09 36.49
CA ASP A 913 29.39 -31.44 37.58
C ASP A 913 29.60 -32.36 38.79
N LYS A 914 28.58 -33.17 39.13
CA LYS A 914 28.66 -34.16 40.24
C LYS A 914 29.72 -35.25 40.02
N LEU A 915 30.14 -35.47 38.77
CA LEU A 915 31.12 -36.50 38.41
C LEU A 915 32.52 -35.95 38.14
N LYS A 916 32.70 -34.62 37.97
CA LYS A 916 33.98 -34.04 37.52
C LYS A 916 35.18 -34.40 38.39
N ALA A 917 35.03 -34.46 39.71
CA ALA A 917 36.13 -34.78 40.63
C ALA A 917 36.34 -36.29 40.81
N SER A 918 35.28 -37.11 40.75
CA SER A 918 35.42 -38.58 40.80
C SER A 918 35.90 -39.20 39.49
N LEU A 919 35.61 -38.58 38.34
CA LEU A 919 35.85 -39.20 37.03
C LEU A 919 37.33 -39.56 36.82
N GLN A 920 38.27 -38.70 37.22
CA GLN A 920 39.71 -39.00 37.10
C GLN A 920 40.13 -40.20 37.96
N ASN A 921 39.54 -40.34 39.16
CA ASN A 921 39.85 -41.45 40.06
C ASN A 921 39.23 -42.76 39.56
N ILE A 922 37.99 -42.72 39.07
CA ILE A 922 37.28 -43.89 38.55
C ILE A 922 37.88 -44.37 37.21
N MET A 923 38.25 -43.46 36.31
CA MET A 923 38.86 -43.82 35.03
C MET A 923 40.18 -44.59 35.22
N GLY A 924 40.93 -44.31 36.29
CA GLY A 924 42.14 -45.08 36.64
C GLY A 924 41.86 -46.49 37.20
N ILE A 925 40.63 -46.74 37.66
CA ILE A 925 40.18 -48.04 38.18
C ILE A 925 39.68 -48.95 37.05
N PHE A 926 39.10 -48.39 35.99
CA PHE A 926 38.58 -49.17 34.87
C PHE A 926 39.68 -50.02 34.16
N PRO A 927 39.34 -51.25 33.71
CA PRO A 927 40.24 -52.04 32.86
C PRO A 927 40.64 -51.29 31.58
N PRO A 928 41.86 -51.51 31.04
CA PRO A 928 42.28 -50.95 29.76
C PRO A 928 41.33 -51.43 28.63
N GLY A 929 40.86 -50.51 27.79
CA GLY A 929 39.93 -50.77 26.68
C GLY A 929 38.49 -50.33 26.93
N VAL A 930 38.03 -50.28 28.19
CA VAL A 930 36.64 -49.92 28.55
C VAL A 930 36.30 -48.47 28.16
N GLU A 931 37.28 -47.56 28.18
CA GLU A 931 37.07 -46.20 27.68
C GLU A 931 36.80 -46.16 26.17
N GLU A 932 37.41 -47.05 25.39
CA GLU A 932 37.12 -47.18 23.96
C GLU A 932 35.73 -47.79 23.76
N ASP A 933 35.36 -48.79 24.55
CA ASP A 933 34.03 -49.40 24.52
C ASP A 933 32.91 -48.40 24.86
N PHE A 934 33.10 -47.56 25.89
CA PHE A 934 32.15 -46.50 26.25
C PHE A 934 32.14 -45.32 25.27
N ARG A 935 33.13 -45.22 24.38
CA ARG A 935 33.11 -44.26 23.26
C ARG A 935 32.48 -44.86 22.01
N ASP A 936 32.44 -46.19 21.89
CA ASP A 936 31.80 -46.87 20.77
C ASP A 936 30.28 -46.75 20.86
N ILE A 937 29.70 -46.17 19.82
CA ILE A 937 28.26 -45.93 19.71
C ILE A 937 27.45 -47.21 19.44
N ASN A 938 28.12 -48.30 19.05
CA ASN A 938 27.46 -49.57 18.77
C ASN A 938 27.25 -50.42 20.03
N ASN A 939 27.91 -50.07 21.13
CA ASN A 939 27.81 -50.77 22.40
C ASN A 939 26.91 -49.98 23.34
N GLU A 940 25.80 -50.57 23.76
CA GLU A 940 24.83 -49.93 24.64
C GLU A 940 25.08 -50.30 26.10
N PHE A 941 25.14 -49.33 27.02
CA PHE A 941 25.38 -49.61 28.44
C PHE A 941 24.36 -48.94 29.37
N THR A 942 24.16 -49.52 30.55
CA THR A 942 23.62 -48.81 31.71
C THR A 942 24.73 -48.69 32.74
N VAL A 943 25.11 -47.48 33.12
CA VAL A 943 26.23 -47.23 34.04
C VAL A 943 25.74 -46.60 35.34
N PHE A 944 26.00 -47.26 36.46
CA PHE A 944 25.81 -46.74 37.80
C PHE A 944 27.11 -46.08 38.27
N MET A 945 27.18 -44.76 38.12
CA MET A 945 28.41 -44.00 38.31
C MET A 945 28.45 -43.33 39.69
N PRO A 946 29.46 -43.59 40.53
CA PRO A 946 29.55 -42.95 41.84
C PRO A 946 29.85 -41.44 41.75
N ALA A 947 29.14 -40.67 42.55
CA ALA A 947 29.34 -39.23 42.72
C ALA A 947 30.73 -38.90 43.28
N SER A 948 31.14 -37.63 43.15
CA SER A 948 32.42 -37.16 43.70
C SER A 948 32.53 -37.38 45.21
N GLU A 949 31.44 -37.24 45.93
CA GLU A 949 31.32 -37.43 47.37
C GLU A 949 31.37 -38.91 47.79
N ALA A 950 31.11 -39.84 46.87
CA ALA A 950 31.08 -41.27 47.15
C ALA A 950 32.44 -41.80 47.67
N PHE A 951 33.54 -41.19 47.22
CA PHE A 951 34.90 -41.51 47.67
C PHE A 951 35.18 -41.12 49.12
N LEU A 952 34.41 -40.20 49.70
CA LEU A 952 34.54 -39.81 51.10
C LEU A 952 34.08 -40.91 52.07
N TYR A 953 33.31 -41.88 51.57
CA TYR A 953 32.82 -43.02 52.34
C TYR A 953 33.77 -44.23 52.31
N LEU A 954 34.88 -44.15 51.58
CA LEU A 954 35.92 -45.18 51.58
C LEU A 954 37.01 -44.83 52.61
N SER A 955 37.49 -45.84 53.32
CA SER A 955 38.66 -45.73 54.20
C SER A 955 39.96 -45.63 53.38
N GLN A 956 41.03 -45.08 53.96
CA GLN A 956 42.33 -45.02 53.26
C GLN A 956 42.85 -46.39 52.77
N PRO A 957 42.72 -47.50 53.52
CA PRO A 957 43.06 -48.84 53.02
C PRO A 957 42.27 -49.24 51.77
N GLU A 958 40.97 -48.94 51.73
CA GLU A 958 40.11 -49.26 50.57
C GLU A 958 40.48 -48.42 49.35
N ILE A 959 40.78 -47.13 49.54
CA ILE A 959 41.26 -46.25 48.46
C ILE A 959 42.60 -46.76 47.91
N LEU A 960 43.54 -47.12 48.79
CA LEU A 960 44.85 -47.63 48.40
C LEU A 960 44.73 -49.00 47.68
N TYR A 961 43.80 -49.85 48.14
CA TYR A 961 43.49 -51.12 47.51
C TYR A 961 42.94 -50.93 46.10
N LEU A 962 41.95 -50.05 45.92
CA LEU A 962 41.37 -49.73 44.61
C LEU A 962 42.41 -49.18 43.61
N HIS A 963 43.35 -48.34 44.08
CA HIS A 963 44.42 -47.81 43.24
C HIS A 963 45.50 -48.85 42.89
N ASN A 964 45.73 -49.85 43.74
CA ASN A 964 46.75 -50.89 43.56
C ASN A 964 46.25 -52.15 42.84
N LEU A 965 44.99 -52.20 42.40
CA LEU A 965 44.47 -53.28 41.57
C LEU A 965 45.22 -53.33 40.21
N VAL A 966 46.28 -54.12 40.13
CA VAL A 966 47.04 -54.36 38.89
C VAL A 966 46.51 -55.63 38.23
N ASN A 967 45.85 -55.48 37.07
CA ASN A 967 45.52 -56.52 36.08
C ASN A 967 45.12 -57.92 36.61
N SER A 968 43.84 -58.14 36.96
CA SER A 968 43.13 -59.44 36.89
C SER A 968 41.67 -59.30 37.39
N THR A 969 40.88 -60.37 37.20
CA THR A 969 39.42 -60.60 37.42
C THR A 969 38.65 -59.61 38.30
N GLU A 970 39.19 -59.20 39.45
CA GLU A 970 38.55 -58.30 40.42
C GLU A 970 38.15 -56.92 39.84
N LYS A 971 38.93 -56.36 38.90
CA LYS A 971 38.55 -55.10 38.21
C LYS A 971 37.32 -55.26 37.31
N TYR A 972 37.20 -56.42 36.65
CA TYR A 972 36.04 -56.72 35.80
C TYR A 972 34.80 -56.98 36.66
N GLU A 973 34.94 -57.69 37.77
CA GLU A 973 33.83 -57.89 38.72
C GLU A 973 33.34 -56.57 39.33
N LEU A 974 34.23 -55.63 39.63
CA LEU A 974 33.84 -54.29 40.09
C LEU A 974 33.09 -53.50 39.01
N LEU A 975 33.54 -53.62 37.75
CA LEU A 975 32.89 -52.99 36.61
C LEU A 975 31.51 -53.59 36.34
N GLU A 976 31.36 -54.91 36.39
CA GLU A 976 30.07 -55.62 36.24
C GLU A 976 29.03 -55.16 37.27
N ARG A 977 29.45 -54.80 38.49
CA ARG A 977 28.56 -54.24 39.53
C ARG A 977 28.03 -52.85 39.21
N HIS A 978 28.78 -52.08 38.43
CA HIS A 978 28.46 -50.69 38.10
C HIS A 978 27.98 -50.54 36.66
N THR A 979 27.95 -51.62 35.86
CA THR A 979 27.62 -51.53 34.44
C THR A 979 26.82 -52.72 33.98
N VAL A 980 25.78 -52.46 33.19
CA VAL A 980 25.04 -53.49 32.45
C VAL A 980 25.34 -53.29 30.97
N ASN A 981 25.93 -54.31 30.34
CA ASN A 981 26.28 -54.27 28.93
C ASN A 981 25.12 -54.77 28.06
N GLY A 982 24.95 -54.19 26.88
CA GLY A 982 23.98 -54.58 25.85
C GLY A 982 22.56 -54.05 26.07
N THR A 983 22.31 -53.26 27.11
CA THR A 983 20.98 -52.70 27.40
C THR A 983 21.03 -51.34 28.08
N SER A 984 20.19 -50.41 27.63
CA SER A 984 19.91 -49.14 28.27
C SER A 984 18.63 -49.20 29.13
N LEU A 985 18.81 -49.12 30.45
CA LEU A 985 17.75 -49.27 31.45
C LEU A 985 17.49 -47.93 32.15
N SER A 986 16.26 -47.43 32.04
CA SER A 986 15.76 -46.31 32.84
C SER A 986 15.29 -46.78 34.21
N ILE A 987 15.09 -45.84 35.13
CA ILE A 987 14.63 -46.15 36.50
C ILE A 987 13.27 -46.88 36.48
N GLU A 988 12.39 -46.54 35.53
CA GLU A 988 11.09 -47.17 35.36
C GLU A 988 11.21 -48.59 34.82
N LYS A 989 12.16 -48.83 33.90
CA LYS A 989 12.47 -50.19 33.40
C LYS A 989 13.09 -51.04 34.50
N ILE A 990 14.00 -50.48 35.30
CA ILE A 990 14.58 -51.18 36.45
C ILE A 990 13.48 -51.57 37.43
N ARG A 991 12.54 -50.66 37.72
CA ARG A 991 11.38 -50.95 38.57
C ARG A 991 10.45 -52.01 37.97
N ALA A 992 10.21 -51.98 36.66
CA ALA A 992 9.38 -52.97 35.98
C ALA A 992 10.01 -54.38 35.98
N ILE A 993 11.33 -54.47 35.77
CA ILE A 993 12.04 -55.75 35.64
C ILE A 993 12.41 -56.34 37.01
N CYS A 994 12.88 -55.50 37.94
CA CYS A 994 13.41 -55.92 39.24
C CYS A 994 12.45 -55.68 40.42
N GLY A 995 11.32 -55.00 40.22
CA GLY A 995 10.32 -54.75 41.28
C GLY A 995 9.48 -55.96 41.67
N ASN A 996 9.47 -57.02 40.84
CA ASN A 996 8.76 -58.25 41.15
C ASN A 996 9.71 -59.24 41.83
N GLN A 997 9.56 -59.49 43.14
CA GLN A 997 10.48 -60.30 43.95
C GLN A 997 10.66 -61.76 43.48
N ASN A 998 9.83 -62.24 42.55
CA ASN A 998 9.92 -63.58 41.94
C ASN A 998 10.48 -63.57 40.49
N SER A 999 10.91 -62.43 39.98
CA SER A 999 11.49 -62.27 38.65
C SER A 999 12.92 -62.83 38.60
N THR A 1000 13.16 -63.83 37.76
CA THR A 1000 14.53 -64.25 37.37
C THR A 1000 15.09 -63.39 36.24
N GLU A 1001 14.37 -62.35 35.81
CA GLU A 1001 14.71 -61.47 34.68
C GLU A 1001 15.48 -60.21 35.10
N CYS A 1002 15.76 -60.00 36.40
CA CYS A 1002 16.58 -58.87 36.82
C CYS A 1002 18.03 -59.04 36.34
N VAL A 1003 18.42 -58.19 35.39
CA VAL A 1003 19.73 -58.21 34.70
C VAL A 1003 20.84 -57.59 35.56
N LEU A 1004 20.49 -56.98 36.69
CA LEU A 1004 21.43 -56.32 37.60
C LEU A 1004 22.12 -57.33 38.50
N SER A 1005 23.46 -57.23 38.61
CA SER A 1005 24.28 -58.09 39.48
C SER A 1005 24.24 -57.68 40.96
N VAL A 1006 23.34 -56.75 41.32
CA VAL A 1006 23.20 -56.15 42.65
C VAL A 1006 21.74 -56.20 43.07
N ASN A 1007 21.47 -56.28 44.38
CA ASN A 1007 20.11 -56.30 44.90
C ASN A 1007 19.49 -54.90 44.77
N VAL A 1008 18.22 -54.82 44.39
CA VAL A 1008 17.51 -53.55 44.15
C VAL A 1008 16.39 -53.41 45.17
N ILE A 1009 16.47 -52.38 46.01
CA ILE A 1009 15.51 -52.07 47.06
C ILE A 1009 14.75 -50.80 46.67
N PHE A 1010 13.42 -50.83 46.79
CA PHE A 1010 12.54 -49.70 46.51
C PHE A 1010 12.03 -49.15 47.85
N GLU A 1011 12.40 -47.91 48.19
CA GLU A 1011 12.15 -47.35 49.53
C GLU A 1011 10.72 -46.77 49.70
N ASP A 1012 10.01 -46.45 48.61
CA ASP A 1012 8.56 -46.13 48.62
C ASP A 1012 7.98 -46.18 47.19
N ASP A 1013 6.64 -46.25 47.06
CA ASP A 1013 5.95 -46.20 45.75
C ASP A 1013 5.85 -44.76 45.19
N ASP A 1014 5.88 -43.74 46.06
CA ASP A 1014 5.67 -42.33 45.69
C ASP A 1014 6.97 -41.51 45.51
N THR A 1015 8.12 -41.96 46.06
CA THR A 1015 9.37 -41.17 46.07
C THR A 1015 10.32 -41.47 44.91
N GLU A 1016 10.01 -42.45 44.06
CA GLU A 1016 10.89 -42.97 42.98
C GLU A 1016 12.30 -43.44 43.41
N ASP A 1017 12.64 -43.35 44.69
CA ASP A 1017 13.97 -43.68 45.23
C ASP A 1017 14.29 -45.18 45.08
N ILE A 1018 15.44 -45.47 44.45
CA ILE A 1018 16.01 -46.82 44.31
C ILE A 1018 17.34 -46.88 45.04
N VAL A 1019 17.51 -47.93 45.87
CA VAL A 1019 18.74 -48.25 46.58
C VAL A 1019 19.31 -49.55 46.03
N LEU A 1020 20.57 -49.51 45.60
CA LEU A 1020 21.35 -50.65 45.16
C LEU A 1020 22.13 -51.22 46.35
N GLU A 1021 22.00 -52.52 46.62
CA GLU A 1021 22.69 -53.20 47.70
C GLU A 1021 23.63 -54.29 47.17
N TRP A 1022 24.88 -54.26 47.63
CA TRP A 1022 25.87 -55.30 47.37
C TRP A 1022 26.76 -55.54 48.60
N ASN A 1023 26.84 -56.79 49.09
CA ASN A 1023 27.62 -57.20 50.28
C ASN A 1023 27.47 -56.29 51.52
N GLY A 1024 26.25 -55.81 51.77
CA GLY A 1024 25.90 -54.92 52.88
C GLY A 1024 26.24 -53.45 52.66
N VAL A 1025 26.75 -53.07 51.49
CA VAL A 1025 26.88 -51.67 51.06
C VAL A 1025 25.61 -51.28 50.32
N GLN A 1026 24.89 -50.29 50.85
CA GLN A 1026 23.69 -49.72 50.25
C GLN A 1026 24.03 -48.37 49.63
N SER A 1027 23.72 -48.19 48.34
CA SER A 1027 23.90 -46.93 47.62
C SER A 1027 22.61 -46.46 46.98
N ARG A 1028 22.22 -45.22 47.25
CA ARG A 1028 21.05 -44.59 46.66
C ARG A 1028 21.41 -43.98 45.29
N ILE A 1029 20.51 -44.13 44.33
CA ILE A 1029 20.57 -43.36 43.07
C ILE A 1029 20.15 -41.91 43.37
N ILE A 1030 21.09 -40.98 43.27
CA ILE A 1030 20.88 -39.55 43.58
C ILE A 1030 20.58 -38.68 42.35
N GLN A 1031 20.81 -39.23 41.15
CA GLN A 1031 20.39 -38.63 39.89
C GLN A 1031 20.26 -39.76 38.88
N SER A 1032 19.04 -40.05 38.44
CA SER A 1032 18.75 -41.11 37.49
C SER A 1032 18.70 -40.59 36.05
N ASN A 1033 18.65 -41.52 35.10
CA ASN A 1033 18.16 -41.28 33.75
C ASN A 1033 18.99 -40.27 32.91
N ILE A 1034 20.29 -40.15 33.13
CA ILE A 1034 21.17 -39.29 32.31
C ILE A 1034 21.44 -40.00 30.98
N LEU A 1035 20.92 -39.43 29.89
CA LEU A 1035 20.96 -40.06 28.57
C LEU A 1035 22.30 -39.83 27.85
N ALA A 1036 22.83 -40.90 27.26
CA ALA A 1036 23.96 -40.88 26.33
C ALA A 1036 23.57 -41.55 25.00
N ASN A 1037 24.31 -41.27 23.92
CA ASN A 1037 24.04 -41.83 22.59
C ASN A 1037 24.26 -43.35 22.49
N ASN A 1038 24.93 -43.92 23.50
CA ASN A 1038 25.26 -45.33 23.61
C ASN A 1038 24.90 -45.90 24.99
N GLY A 1039 23.89 -45.31 25.65
CA GLY A 1039 23.38 -45.86 26.91
C GLY A 1039 22.79 -44.84 27.89
N MET A 1040 22.73 -45.23 29.16
CA MET A 1040 22.18 -44.43 30.26
C MET A 1040 23.12 -44.42 31.45
N ILE A 1041 23.18 -43.30 32.16
CA ILE A 1041 23.98 -43.11 33.37
C ILE A 1041 23.05 -42.81 34.55
N HIS A 1042 23.25 -43.51 35.66
CA HIS A 1042 22.61 -43.24 36.95
C HIS A 1042 23.70 -42.90 37.95
N ILE A 1043 23.63 -41.74 38.59
CA ILE A 1043 24.61 -41.33 39.61
C ILE A 1043 24.20 -41.91 40.95
N ILE A 1044 25.14 -42.59 41.60
CA ILE A 1044 24.96 -43.24 42.90
C ILE A 1044 25.81 -42.55 43.98
N ASP A 1045 25.36 -42.55 45.23
CA ASP A 1045 26.02 -41.85 46.34
C ASP A 1045 27.18 -42.61 47.00
N ARG A 1046 27.35 -43.91 46.72
CA ARG A 1046 28.41 -44.77 47.27
C ARG A 1046 28.96 -45.70 46.20
N ILE A 1047 30.21 -46.10 46.36
CA ILE A 1047 30.85 -47.10 45.49
C ILE A 1047 30.44 -48.48 46.01
N LEU A 1048 29.95 -49.37 45.12
CA LEU A 1048 29.53 -50.73 45.48
C LEU A 1048 30.75 -51.65 45.64
N PHE A 1049 31.52 -51.39 46.70
CA PHE A 1049 32.79 -52.04 47.00
C PHE A 1049 32.98 -52.21 48.53
N LYS A 1050 33.57 -53.33 48.94
CA LYS A 1050 33.90 -53.64 50.35
C LYS A 1050 35.11 -54.57 50.39
N VAL A 1051 36.10 -54.26 51.23
CA VAL A 1051 37.26 -55.16 51.48
C VAL A 1051 36.84 -56.25 52.47
N GLU A 1052 37.16 -57.50 52.17
CA GLU A 1052 37.03 -58.59 53.15
C GLU A 1052 38.11 -58.41 54.24
N GLU A 1053 37.71 -58.03 55.45
CA GLU A 1053 38.64 -57.95 56.59
C GLU A 1053 39.02 -59.36 57.05
N GLU A 1054 40.29 -59.75 56.85
CA GLU A 1054 40.88 -60.83 57.65
C GLU A 1054 40.91 -60.39 59.12
N THR A 1055 40.18 -61.14 59.96
CA THR A 1055 40.04 -60.90 61.39
C THR A 1055 41.38 -61.01 62.13
N THR A 1056 41.90 -59.93 62.73
CA THR A 1056 42.74 -60.00 63.94
C THR A 1056 42.78 -58.69 64.75
N THR A 1057 42.06 -58.69 65.88
CA THR A 1057 42.43 -58.25 67.25
C THR A 1057 43.33 -57.03 67.54
N SER A 1058 42.80 -56.21 68.48
CA SER A 1058 43.51 -55.40 69.52
C SER A 1058 44.31 -54.18 69.05
N SER A 1059 44.43 -53.06 69.73
CA SER A 1059 43.88 -52.48 70.97
C SER A 1059 44.47 -51.06 71.06
N ASP A 1060 43.70 -50.12 71.61
CA ASP A 1060 44.16 -48.93 72.36
C ASP A 1060 45.19 -47.96 71.73
N SER A 1061 44.79 -46.71 71.52
CA SER A 1061 44.89 -45.68 72.58
C SER A 1061 44.76 -44.23 72.06
N MET A 1062 43.77 -43.55 72.64
CA MET A 1062 43.85 -42.22 73.27
C MET A 1062 44.31 -40.97 72.48
N SER A 1063 43.32 -40.10 72.27
CA SER A 1063 43.15 -38.81 73.00
C SER A 1063 43.49 -37.47 72.31
N THR A 1064 42.39 -36.75 72.06
CA THR A 1064 42.07 -35.38 72.53
C THR A 1064 42.62 -34.11 71.87
N ARG A 1065 41.64 -33.22 71.64
CA ARG A 1065 41.59 -31.75 71.79
C ARG A 1065 41.86 -30.86 70.56
N GLY A 1066 40.79 -30.18 70.14
CA GLY A 1066 40.70 -28.73 70.39
C GLY A 1066 40.78 -27.78 69.18
N VAL A 1067 39.63 -27.48 68.57
CA VAL A 1067 38.99 -26.14 68.53
C VAL A 1067 39.90 -24.93 68.18
N ASN A 1068 39.78 -24.33 66.97
CA ASN A 1068 38.99 -23.10 66.70
C ASN A 1068 39.31 -22.39 65.36
N ALA A 1069 38.30 -21.67 64.89
CA ALA A 1069 38.20 -20.85 63.68
C ALA A 1069 39.03 -19.55 63.69
N ALA A 1070 39.35 -19.02 62.51
CA ALA A 1070 38.76 -17.80 61.93
C ALA A 1070 39.64 -17.13 60.86
N SER A 1071 38.95 -16.60 59.85
CA SER A 1071 39.27 -15.53 58.89
C SER A 1071 40.23 -14.42 59.39
N THR A 1072 40.93 -13.59 58.60
CA THR A 1072 40.58 -12.87 57.36
C THR A 1072 41.81 -12.08 56.86
N GLN A 1073 41.81 -11.79 55.55
CA GLN A 1073 42.50 -10.79 54.69
C GLN A 1073 43.17 -9.53 55.32
N PHE A 1074 44.07 -8.76 54.68
CA PHE A 1074 44.03 -8.15 53.33
C PHE A 1074 45.34 -7.40 52.95
N SER A 1075 45.52 -7.18 51.62
CA SER A 1075 46.05 -5.96 50.95
C SER A 1075 47.47 -5.96 50.36
N ALA A 1076 47.58 -5.77 49.03
CA ALA A 1076 48.00 -4.50 48.37
C ALA A 1076 48.36 -4.74 46.88
N ILE A 1077 47.69 -4.24 45.81
CA ILE A 1077 47.44 -2.88 45.25
C ILE A 1077 48.17 -2.71 43.88
N VAL A 1078 47.48 -2.04 42.92
CA VAL A 1078 47.92 -1.37 41.66
C VAL A 1078 48.03 -2.28 40.40
N SER A 1079 47.40 -2.04 39.24
CA SER A 1079 46.47 -1.03 38.73
C SER A 1079 45.84 -1.57 37.41
N TYR A 1080 44.51 -1.46 37.18
CA TYR A 1080 43.78 -0.27 36.70
C TYR A 1080 44.03 -0.10 35.18
N LEU A 1081 43.05 -0.21 34.28
CA LEU A 1081 41.99 0.76 33.97
C LEU A 1081 41.23 0.17 32.75
N LEU A 1082 39.93 0.32 32.47
CA LEU A 1082 38.75 1.04 32.99
C LEU A 1082 37.80 1.05 31.72
N VAL A 1083 36.46 1.00 31.74
CA VAL A 1083 35.53 1.03 32.87
C VAL A 1083 34.04 0.92 32.54
N LEU A 1084 33.32 0.40 33.56
CA LEU A 1084 32.06 0.82 34.22
C LEU A 1084 30.84 1.17 33.33
N SER A 1085 29.60 0.87 33.71
CA SER A 1085 29.06 0.52 35.04
C SER A 1085 27.60 0.03 34.94
N THR A 1086 27.34 -1.14 35.53
CA THR A 1086 26.40 -1.44 36.63
C THR A 1086 25.13 -0.59 36.91
N PHE A 1087 24.01 -1.33 37.09
CA PHE A 1087 22.99 -1.31 38.19
C PHE A 1087 22.08 -0.06 38.35
N CYS A 1088 20.78 -0.09 38.72
CA CYS A 1088 19.86 -1.10 39.25
C CYS A 1088 18.38 -0.56 39.22
N ILE A 1089 17.38 -1.44 39.45
CA ILE A 1089 15.97 -1.18 39.86
C ILE A 1089 14.93 -0.85 38.76
N VAL A 1090 14.08 -1.86 38.51
CA VAL A 1090 12.60 -1.84 38.36
C VAL A 1090 11.98 -0.70 37.54
N TYR A 1091 11.59 -1.00 36.29
CA TYR A 1091 10.20 -1.24 35.84
C TYR A 1091 10.03 -0.83 34.38
N LEU A 1092 9.43 -1.75 33.61
CA LEU A 1092 8.72 -1.54 32.36
C LEU A 1092 9.36 -0.65 31.28
N VAL A 1093 9.66 -1.37 30.20
CA VAL A 1093 9.16 -1.10 28.84
C VAL A 1093 10.12 -0.38 27.91
N LYS A 1094 10.59 -1.25 27.02
CA LYS A 1094 10.97 -1.07 25.62
C LYS A 1094 12.38 -0.53 25.39
N ARG A 1095 13.26 -1.32 24.79
CA ARG A 1095 13.01 -2.57 24.05
C ARG A 1095 13.11 -3.83 24.88
#